data_AF-A0A3A9VZI9-F1
#
_entry.id   AF-A0A3A9VZI9-F1
#
_cell.length_a   1.000
_cell.length_b   1.000
_cell.length_c   1.000
_cell.angle_alpha   90.00
_cell.angle_beta   90.00
_cell.angle_gamma   90.00
#
_symmetry.space_group_name_H-M   'P 1'
#
loop_
_entity.id
_entity.type
_entity.pdbx_description
1 polymer ?
#
loop_
_entity_poly.entity_id
_entity_poly.type
_entity_poly.pdbx_seq_one_letter_code
_entity_poly.pdbx_strand_id
1 'polypeptide(L)'
;MGSQARPRDRARARPARRTGRARARRRQGHRPRGGPPARAPRGAPGRRTPRRARRRALLRTRRRGRGAVLGIRPRGGRPRGEAVNGAVNGAVDGAVNGAAAGARNVIAVDIGGTHTDAALLAADGTLHVHKVPSTPTDPGLALVTAVDGLLERSGLAPGDITAVVHGTTVATNAVLTGDHARVGLLVTAGFDDILEIGTQQRPDLYDPWRPKAAALVPRERVHGVRERIGADGSVVTPLVDDDVRRAARALAGRVDAVAVVFLFSFADAAHERRAGALVREELPGVPVTLSSSVAAEFREYPRAATTVLNAALLPRTGGYLARLEARLRERGFACAFQLMTSAGGVVPAALATSLPVALLVSGPAAGAIAAAEIGRRLGEPDVVMLDVGGTSADVALIEGGQPRRRYRGEVAGLPVALPQIDVLPIGAGGGSLARVDAFGSLTVGPDSAGADPGPAAYGSGLRATVTDAHLVRGSLDPAGLLGGALPLDADRARAAIERDVAGPLGLTPEAAAASVIRIADGAMADALRAVTVARGIDVRGRALLAFGGAGPLHACAIADDLGVARVVVPRHPGLTSALGLLMGDGRHDLGRTCVAPLRALDHARVDALIGELVDEATRLLRGAGVADAPRLSLDADLRYAGQAYELTIPVSAACALRPEDTGRLETAFAEAHRAVYGHAWHDVPVELVTLRVRAVVPRAAVDWAAGHRAPREPARRYRSGWDATGAPVRYTVVDRVDVEPGLRGPAIVRQTDTTTLVPRGWWVTRVDGVAMVIERVEPVERVEPVEPVEREGS
;
A
#
# COMPACT_ATOMS: atom_id res chain seq x y z
N MET A 1 67.41 -12.77 10.25
CA MET A 1 68.09 -13.70 9.30
C MET A 1 68.26 -15.04 9.98
N GLY A 2 67.99 -16.14 9.29
CA GLY A 2 68.37 -17.49 9.74
C GLY A 2 67.19 -18.44 9.95
N SER A 3 67.09 -19.46 9.10
CA SER A 3 66.18 -20.59 9.14
C SER A 3 66.39 -21.53 10.34
N GLN A 4 65.33 -22.19 10.83
CA GLN A 4 65.16 -23.67 10.91
C GLN A 4 64.11 -24.09 11.97
N ALA A 5 63.54 -25.29 11.73
CA ALA A 5 62.95 -26.24 12.68
C ALA A 5 61.44 -26.18 13.03
N ARG A 6 60.70 -27.15 12.47
CA ARG A 6 59.75 -28.02 13.20
C ARG A 6 60.52 -29.31 13.65
N PRO A 7 60.01 -30.31 14.42
CA PRO A 7 58.62 -30.62 14.83
C PRO A 7 58.44 -31.30 16.24
N ARG A 8 57.21 -31.83 16.50
CA ARG A 8 56.80 -32.91 17.46
C ARG A 8 56.49 -32.48 18.91
N ASP A 9 55.50 -32.99 19.66
CA ASP A 9 54.74 -34.24 19.68
C ASP A 9 53.40 -34.03 20.45
N ARG A 10 52.31 -34.71 20.06
CA ARG A 10 51.23 -35.11 21.00
C ARG A 10 50.52 -36.39 20.52
N ALA A 11 50.71 -37.48 21.27
CA ALA A 11 49.89 -38.68 21.16
C ALA A 11 49.69 -39.36 22.53
N ARG A 12 48.41 -39.69 22.82
CA ARG A 12 47.90 -40.80 23.66
C ARG A 12 48.11 -40.69 25.20
N ALA A 13 47.29 -41.23 26.09
CA ALA A 13 45.89 -41.73 26.12
C ALA A 13 45.59 -42.17 27.59
N ARG A 14 44.39 -41.83 28.13
CA ARG A 14 43.44 -42.57 29.04
C ARG A 14 43.92 -43.42 30.26
N PRO A 15 43.07 -44.05 31.11
CA PRO A 15 41.67 -43.81 31.60
C PRO A 15 41.42 -44.20 33.11
N ALA A 16 40.19 -43.95 33.63
CA ALA A 16 39.41 -44.81 34.58
C ALA A 16 38.03 -44.15 34.84
N ARG A 17 36.83 -44.66 34.46
CA ARG A 17 36.02 -45.83 34.90
C ARG A 17 35.87 -45.91 36.45
N ARG A 18 34.67 -45.81 37.03
CA ARG A 18 33.67 -46.90 37.14
C ARG A 18 32.33 -46.39 37.78
N THR A 19 31.18 -46.67 37.13
CA THR A 19 30.02 -47.51 37.57
C THR A 19 29.06 -46.88 38.59
N GLY A 20 27.75 -46.79 38.30
CA GLY A 20 26.84 -47.94 38.39
C GLY A 20 25.51 -47.79 37.63
N ARG A 21 25.07 -48.92 37.06
CA ARG A 21 23.75 -49.21 36.46
C ARG A 21 22.91 -50.00 37.47
N ALA A 22 21.58 -49.85 37.42
CA ALA A 22 20.50 -50.88 37.51
C ALA A 22 19.23 -50.24 38.12
N ARG A 23 18.12 -50.07 37.39
CA ARG A 23 17.03 -51.03 37.01
C ARG A 23 15.88 -51.14 38.04
N ALA A 24 14.67 -51.05 37.48
CA ALA A 24 13.44 -51.83 37.75
C ALA A 24 12.25 -51.21 38.54
N ARG A 25 11.21 -50.88 37.76
CA ARG A 25 9.81 -51.38 37.77
C ARG A 25 9.01 -51.54 39.10
N ARG A 26 7.77 -51.01 39.00
CA ARG A 26 6.44 -51.46 39.53
C ARG A 26 6.01 -51.06 40.96
N ARG A 27 4.92 -50.28 41.04
CA ARG A 27 3.55 -50.61 41.55
C ARG A 27 2.76 -49.29 41.77
N GLN A 28 1.74 -49.01 40.96
CA GLN A 28 0.30 -49.12 41.27
C GLN A 28 -0.16 -48.65 42.67
N GLY A 29 -0.92 -47.54 42.67
CA GLY A 29 -2.27 -47.50 43.27
C GLY A 29 -2.52 -46.51 44.41
N HIS A 30 -3.18 -45.37 44.13
CA HIS A 30 -4.38 -44.94 44.88
C HIS A 30 -5.13 -43.75 44.24
N ARG A 31 -6.39 -44.05 43.87
CA ARG A 31 -7.66 -43.28 43.81
C ARG A 31 -7.71 -41.79 43.35
N PRO A 32 -8.63 -41.45 42.42
CA PRO A 32 -9.02 -40.07 42.10
C PRO A 32 -10.27 -39.63 42.90
N ARG A 33 -10.37 -38.33 43.19
CA ARG A 33 -11.60 -37.64 43.60
C ARG A 33 -11.69 -36.31 42.87
N GLY A 34 -12.88 -36.01 42.31
CA GLY A 34 -13.36 -34.65 42.04
C GLY A 34 -13.44 -34.24 40.58
N GLY A 35 -14.53 -34.59 39.90
CA GLY A 35 -15.03 -33.84 38.75
C GLY A 35 -16.22 -32.97 39.16
N PRO A 36 -16.47 -31.81 38.53
CA PRO A 36 -17.71 -31.05 38.68
C PRO A 36 -18.74 -31.40 37.58
N PRO A 37 -20.05 -31.23 37.85
CA PRO A 37 -21.12 -31.86 37.07
C PRO A 37 -21.69 -31.01 35.92
N ALA A 38 -22.23 -31.73 34.94
CA ALA A 38 -23.03 -31.24 33.82
C ALA A 38 -24.44 -30.78 34.26
N ARG A 39 -24.97 -29.74 33.61
CA ARG A 39 -26.37 -29.30 33.72
C ARG A 39 -27.18 -29.77 32.51
N ALA A 40 -28.33 -30.39 32.79
CA ALA A 40 -29.40 -30.70 31.84
C ALA A 40 -30.59 -29.72 32.04
N PRO A 41 -31.52 -29.61 31.06
CA PRO A 41 -32.46 -28.49 30.94
C PRO A 41 -33.81 -28.74 31.66
N ARG A 42 -34.49 -27.65 32.03
CA ARG A 42 -35.91 -27.55 32.41
C ARG A 42 -36.54 -26.58 31.39
N GLY A 43 -37.75 -26.70 30.83
CA GLY A 43 -39.00 -27.36 31.22
C GLY A 43 -40.12 -26.32 31.01
N ALA A 44 -41.06 -26.59 30.09
CA ALA A 44 -42.22 -25.73 29.80
C ALA A 44 -43.29 -25.78 30.91
N PRO A 45 -44.24 -24.82 30.94
CA PRO A 45 -45.64 -25.23 30.72
C PRO A 45 -46.57 -24.17 30.06
N GLY A 46 -47.64 -24.64 29.41
CA GLY A 46 -49.01 -24.20 29.71
C GLY A 46 -49.71 -23.16 28.82
N ARG A 47 -50.70 -23.64 28.03
CA ARG A 47 -51.71 -22.89 27.25
C ARG A 47 -52.64 -22.00 28.10
N ARG A 48 -53.18 -20.92 27.52
CA ARG A 48 -54.60 -20.48 27.63
C ARG A 48 -54.98 -19.44 26.56
N THR A 49 -56.07 -19.70 25.84
CA THR A 49 -56.88 -18.76 25.03
C THR A 49 -58.05 -18.22 25.88
N PRO A 50 -58.67 -17.07 25.53
CA PRO A 50 -59.90 -17.04 24.67
C PRO A 50 -59.91 -15.83 23.70
N ARG A 51 -60.34 -15.90 22.43
CA ARG A 51 -61.69 -16.02 21.81
C ARG A 51 -62.66 -14.81 22.04
N ARG A 52 -63.15 -14.28 20.89
CA ARG A 52 -64.34 -13.41 20.61
C ARG A 52 -64.13 -11.89 20.66
N ALA A 53 -64.72 -11.04 19.81
CA ALA A 53 -65.54 -11.19 18.60
C ALA A 53 -65.76 -9.82 17.90
N ARG A 54 -65.90 -9.86 16.57
CA ARG A 54 -66.84 -9.12 15.68
C ARG A 54 -67.10 -7.61 15.87
N ARG A 55 -66.89 -6.85 14.77
CA ARG A 55 -67.87 -6.05 13.96
C ARG A 55 -67.06 -5.21 12.94
N ARG A 56 -67.08 -5.43 11.62
CA ARG A 56 -68.08 -5.09 10.57
C ARG A 56 -68.61 -3.64 10.62
N ALA A 57 -68.13 -2.79 9.70
CA ALA A 57 -68.88 -1.92 8.78
C ALA A 57 -67.84 -1.12 7.95
N LEU A 58 -67.64 -1.38 6.65
CA LEU A 58 -68.39 -0.85 5.49
C LEU A 58 -68.54 0.68 5.50
N LEU A 59 -67.87 1.35 4.56
CA LEU A 59 -68.52 2.15 3.50
C LEU A 59 -67.51 2.55 2.40
N ARG A 60 -67.89 2.22 1.15
CA ARG A 60 -67.38 2.73 -0.13
C ARG A 60 -67.65 4.24 -0.22
N THR A 61 -66.92 5.05 -1.00
CA THR A 61 -67.09 5.26 -2.47
C THR A 61 -65.95 6.12 -3.03
N ARG A 62 -65.32 5.77 -4.18
CA ARG A 62 -65.42 6.42 -5.53
C ARG A 62 -65.29 7.96 -5.50
N ARG A 63 -64.54 8.68 -6.36
CA ARG A 63 -64.14 8.46 -7.77
C ARG A 63 -63.12 9.55 -8.20
N ARG A 64 -62.43 9.26 -9.30
CA ARG A 64 -61.56 10.06 -10.20
C ARG A 64 -61.87 11.56 -10.40
N GLY A 65 -60.83 12.33 -10.76
CA GLY A 65 -60.98 13.53 -11.60
C GLY A 65 -59.69 14.35 -11.78
N ARG A 66 -59.27 14.54 -13.04
CA ARG A 66 -58.18 15.43 -13.53
C ARG A 66 -58.63 16.90 -13.55
N GLY A 67 -57.70 17.86 -13.60
CA GLY A 67 -57.96 19.16 -14.27
C GLY A 67 -57.32 20.42 -13.67
N ALA A 68 -56.22 20.84 -14.31
CA ALA A 68 -55.68 22.18 -14.59
C ALA A 68 -56.43 23.50 -14.20
N VAL A 69 -55.63 24.45 -13.68
CA VAL A 69 -55.35 25.85 -14.17
C VAL A 69 -56.34 27.02 -13.89
N LEU A 70 -55.71 28.20 -13.66
CA LEU A 70 -56.18 29.61 -13.51
C LEU A 70 -56.79 29.96 -12.13
N GLY A 71 -56.43 31.02 -11.40
CA GLY A 71 -55.76 32.28 -11.71
C GLY A 71 -56.59 33.42 -11.09
N ILE A 72 -55.98 34.36 -10.37
CA ILE A 72 -56.37 35.79 -10.13
C ILE A 72 -55.94 36.29 -8.73
N ARG A 73 -55.28 37.46 -8.76
CA ARG A 73 -54.76 38.36 -7.70
C ARG A 73 -55.85 39.35 -7.24
N PRO A 74 -55.75 40.10 -6.09
CA PRO A 74 -54.89 41.30 -6.03
C PRO A 74 -54.38 41.85 -4.65
N ARG A 75 -53.28 42.64 -4.76
CA ARG A 75 -52.89 43.90 -4.05
C ARG A 75 -52.72 43.89 -2.52
N GLY A 76 -51.69 44.50 -1.90
CA GLY A 76 -50.58 45.35 -2.35
C GLY A 76 -49.76 45.84 -1.14
N GLY A 77 -48.53 46.34 -1.36
CA GLY A 77 -47.74 47.07 -0.35
C GLY A 77 -46.23 46.73 -0.34
N ARG A 78 -45.44 47.46 -1.12
CA ARG A 78 -43.95 47.58 -1.09
C ARG A 78 -43.62 49.02 -0.65
N PRO A 79 -42.43 49.34 -0.08
CA PRO A 79 -41.15 49.54 -0.82
C PRO A 79 -39.92 49.06 -0.02
N ARG A 80 -38.65 49.01 -0.43
CA ARG A 80 -37.73 49.16 -1.61
C ARG A 80 -36.33 48.84 -1.01
N GLY A 81 -35.24 48.43 -1.68
CA GLY A 81 -34.85 48.31 -3.09
C GLY A 81 -33.75 47.23 -3.21
N GLU A 82 -33.63 46.57 -4.37
CA GLU A 82 -32.67 46.82 -5.48
C GLU A 82 -31.31 46.13 -5.22
N ALA A 83 -30.69 45.34 -6.12
CA ALA A 83 -30.88 45.09 -7.56
C ALA A 83 -30.29 43.69 -7.93
N VAL A 84 -30.91 42.83 -8.77
CA VAL A 84 -30.76 42.65 -10.25
C VAL A 84 -29.40 42.03 -10.65
N ASN A 85 -29.31 40.78 -11.16
CA ASN A 85 -29.63 40.25 -12.50
C ASN A 85 -29.71 38.70 -12.43
N GLY A 86 -30.45 37.92 -13.22
CA GLY A 86 -30.92 38.10 -14.59
C GLY A 86 -30.37 36.96 -15.45
N ALA A 87 -31.12 35.85 -15.57
CA ALA A 87 -30.78 34.73 -16.45
C ALA A 87 -31.22 35.02 -17.89
N VAL A 88 -30.37 34.70 -18.87
CA VAL A 88 -30.71 34.67 -20.30
C VAL A 88 -30.19 33.37 -20.90
N ASN A 89 -31.11 32.59 -21.49
CA ASN A 89 -30.81 31.47 -22.37
C ASN A 89 -30.30 32.01 -23.71
N GLY A 90 -29.18 31.47 -24.19
CA GLY A 90 -28.70 31.62 -25.55
C GLY A 90 -27.81 30.44 -25.92
N ALA A 91 -28.28 29.60 -26.84
CA ALA A 91 -27.47 28.57 -27.48
C ALA A 91 -26.43 29.24 -28.38
N VAL A 92 -25.15 28.91 -28.18
CA VAL A 92 -24.06 29.28 -29.09
C VAL A 92 -23.09 28.10 -29.15
N ASP A 93 -23.04 27.44 -30.31
CA ASP A 93 -21.92 26.63 -30.75
C ASP A 93 -20.64 27.49 -30.68
N GLY A 94 -19.68 27.06 -29.86
CA GLY A 94 -18.40 27.74 -29.71
C GLY A 94 -17.36 26.76 -29.21
N ALA A 95 -16.45 26.38 -30.10
CA ALA A 95 -15.23 25.65 -29.77
C ALA A 95 -14.55 26.29 -28.56
N VAL A 96 -14.58 25.58 -27.43
CA VAL A 96 -13.82 25.94 -26.24
C VAL A 96 -12.36 25.61 -26.55
N ASN A 97 -11.63 26.60 -27.06
CA ASN A 97 -10.18 26.62 -26.95
C ASN A 97 -9.85 26.50 -25.46
N GLY A 98 -9.42 25.29 -25.06
CA GLY A 98 -8.89 25.01 -23.74
C GLY A 98 -7.63 25.85 -23.53
N ALA A 99 -7.80 27.02 -22.91
CA ALA A 99 -6.68 27.70 -22.29
C ALA A 99 -6.12 26.75 -21.21
N ALA A 100 -4.91 26.25 -21.47
CA ALA A 100 -4.18 25.34 -20.59
C ALA A 100 -4.19 25.87 -19.16
N ALA A 101 -4.75 25.10 -18.23
CA ALA A 101 -4.60 25.34 -16.81
C ALA A 101 -3.10 25.23 -16.47
N GLY A 102 -2.43 26.38 -16.32
CA GLY A 102 -1.08 26.57 -15.78
C GLY A 102 -0.06 25.49 -16.14
N ALA A 103 0.51 25.58 -17.34
CA ALA A 103 1.64 24.76 -17.75
C ALA A 103 2.81 24.89 -16.74
N ARG A 104 3.23 23.77 -16.13
CA ARG A 104 4.20 23.73 -15.02
C ARG A 104 5.26 22.68 -15.30
N ASN A 105 6.54 23.04 -15.15
CA ASN A 105 7.63 22.08 -15.17
C ASN A 105 7.71 21.37 -13.80
N VAL A 106 7.49 20.06 -13.76
CA VAL A 106 7.46 19.27 -12.52
C VAL A 106 8.39 18.09 -12.64
N ILE A 107 9.28 17.94 -11.66
CA ILE A 107 10.15 16.78 -11.54
C ILE A 107 9.55 15.81 -10.52
N ALA A 108 9.60 14.52 -10.85
CA ALA A 108 9.34 13.41 -9.94
C ALA A 108 10.59 12.56 -9.80
N VAL A 109 10.91 12.16 -8.57
CA VAL A 109 12.02 11.24 -8.27
C VAL A 109 11.55 10.18 -7.28
N ASP A 110 11.60 8.92 -7.70
CA ASP A 110 11.37 7.76 -6.85
C ASP A 110 12.70 7.05 -6.58
N ILE A 111 13.09 6.94 -5.31
CA ILE A 111 14.33 6.25 -4.93
C ILE A 111 13.98 4.83 -4.51
N GLY A 112 14.22 3.87 -5.40
CA GLY A 112 14.10 2.45 -5.10
C GLY A 112 15.39 1.84 -4.52
N GLY A 113 15.31 0.55 -4.15
CA GLY A 113 16.44 -0.18 -3.58
C GLY A 113 17.60 -0.41 -4.55
N THR A 114 17.33 -0.54 -5.86
CA THR A 114 18.35 -0.80 -6.89
C THR A 114 18.64 0.40 -7.77
N HIS A 115 17.59 1.12 -8.19
CA HIS A 115 17.70 2.26 -9.08
C HIS A 115 16.86 3.43 -8.56
N THR A 116 17.28 4.63 -8.92
CA THR A 116 16.54 5.86 -8.74
C THR A 116 15.94 6.27 -10.08
N ASP A 117 14.63 6.43 -10.08
CA ASP A 117 13.79 6.64 -11.24
C ASP A 117 13.28 8.08 -11.23
N ALA A 118 13.57 8.83 -12.29
CA ALA A 118 13.23 10.24 -12.37
C ALA A 118 12.52 10.59 -13.67
N ALA A 119 11.56 11.50 -13.56
CA ALA A 119 10.80 12.02 -14.68
C ALA A 119 10.60 13.53 -14.55
N LEU A 120 10.66 14.24 -15.66
CA LEU A 120 10.30 15.64 -15.77
C LEU A 120 9.14 15.76 -16.76
N LEU A 121 8.02 16.30 -16.29
CA LEU A 121 6.95 16.79 -17.15
C LEU A 121 7.18 18.28 -17.39
N ALA A 122 7.51 18.63 -18.62
CA ALA A 122 7.65 20.02 -19.04
C ALA A 122 6.28 20.67 -19.28
N ALA A 123 6.27 21.99 -19.24
CA ALA A 123 5.08 22.82 -19.41
C ALA A 123 4.37 22.58 -20.76
N ASP A 124 5.11 22.22 -21.80
CA ASP A 124 4.60 21.88 -23.13
C ASP A 124 4.00 20.46 -23.21
N GLY A 125 4.01 19.70 -22.12
CA GLY A 125 3.57 18.30 -22.06
C GLY A 125 4.66 17.29 -22.38
N THR A 126 5.87 17.73 -22.72
CA THR A 126 6.99 16.83 -23.02
C THR A 126 7.45 16.09 -21.77
N LEU A 127 7.60 14.77 -21.89
CA LEU A 127 8.14 13.93 -20.82
C LEU A 127 9.62 13.61 -21.07
N HIS A 128 10.47 13.98 -20.13
CA HIS A 128 11.84 13.51 -20.05
C HIS A 128 11.97 12.48 -18.93
N VAL A 129 12.72 11.41 -19.16
CA VAL A 129 12.93 10.35 -18.18
C VAL A 129 14.42 10.08 -17.98
N HIS A 130 14.79 9.72 -16.76
CA HIS A 130 16.16 9.33 -16.44
C HIS A 130 16.17 8.27 -15.34
N LYS A 131 17.11 7.33 -15.44
CA LYS A 131 17.30 6.26 -14.48
C LYS A 131 18.78 6.19 -14.14
N VAL A 132 19.08 6.19 -12.84
CA VAL A 132 20.45 6.14 -12.32
C VAL A 132 20.55 5.05 -11.25
N PRO A 133 21.74 4.47 -11.00
CA PRO A 133 21.94 3.58 -9.87
C PRO A 133 21.60 4.26 -8.54
N SER A 134 20.94 3.56 -7.62
CA SER A 134 20.72 4.09 -6.27
C SER A 134 22.02 4.15 -5.49
N THR A 135 22.13 5.08 -4.54
CA THR A 135 23.28 5.22 -3.64
C THR A 135 22.81 5.01 -2.19
N PRO A 136 22.76 3.76 -1.67
CA PRO A 136 22.15 3.49 -0.35
C PRO A 136 22.77 4.26 0.81
N THR A 137 24.07 4.57 0.72
CA THR A 137 24.81 5.33 1.73
C THR A 137 24.52 6.83 1.71
N ASP A 138 24.13 7.38 0.56
CA ASP A 138 23.65 8.77 0.42
C ASP A 138 22.57 8.87 -0.67
N PRO A 139 21.30 8.59 -0.33
CA PRO A 139 20.20 8.67 -1.29
C PRO A 139 20.03 10.09 -1.87
N GLY A 140 20.53 11.11 -1.19
CA GLY A 140 20.47 12.48 -1.70
C GLY A 140 21.42 12.74 -2.86
N LEU A 141 22.48 11.95 -3.01
CA LEU A 141 23.34 12.03 -4.19
C LEU A 141 22.60 11.51 -5.42
N ALA A 142 21.95 10.33 -5.30
CA ALA A 142 21.15 9.75 -6.38
C ALA A 142 20.06 10.71 -6.87
N LEU A 143 19.36 11.38 -5.95
CA LEU A 143 18.34 12.37 -6.29
C LEU A 143 18.92 13.52 -7.12
N VAL A 144 20.03 14.12 -6.66
CA VAL A 144 20.65 15.25 -7.36
C VAL A 144 21.17 14.84 -8.73
N THR A 145 21.85 13.70 -8.84
CA THR A 145 22.32 13.16 -10.12
C THR A 145 21.16 12.91 -11.09
N ALA A 146 20.05 12.37 -10.60
CA ALA A 146 18.88 12.12 -11.43
C ALA A 146 18.26 13.43 -11.94
N VAL A 147 18.15 14.45 -11.08
CA VAL A 147 17.63 15.79 -11.39
C VAL A 147 18.53 16.51 -12.40
N ASP A 148 19.84 16.54 -12.17
CA ASP A 148 20.81 17.17 -13.07
C ASP A 148 20.71 16.57 -14.48
N GLY A 149 20.64 15.24 -14.55
CA GLY A 149 20.46 14.55 -15.82
C GLY A 149 19.14 14.89 -16.53
N LEU A 150 18.07 15.23 -15.80
CA LEU A 150 16.81 15.68 -16.44
C LEU A 150 16.93 17.11 -16.96
N LEU A 151 17.60 18.00 -16.23
CA LEU A 151 17.86 19.38 -16.68
C LEU A 151 18.73 19.41 -17.93
N GLU A 152 19.81 18.62 -17.98
CA GLU A 152 20.68 18.50 -19.15
C GLU A 152 19.91 18.04 -20.41
N ARG A 153 19.00 17.06 -20.25
CA ARG A 153 18.20 16.51 -21.37
C ARG A 153 17.07 17.43 -21.84
N SER A 154 16.56 18.28 -20.95
CA SER A 154 15.46 19.20 -21.25
C SER A 154 15.94 20.58 -21.69
N GLY A 155 17.17 20.96 -21.31
CA GLY A 155 17.70 22.30 -21.50
C GLY A 155 17.11 23.35 -20.55
N LEU A 156 16.35 22.92 -19.53
CA LEU A 156 15.76 23.81 -18.52
C LEU A 156 16.76 24.16 -17.41
N ALA A 157 16.59 25.32 -16.80
CA ALA A 157 17.32 25.71 -15.61
C ALA A 157 16.57 25.29 -14.33
N PRO A 158 17.25 25.13 -13.18
CA PRO A 158 16.63 24.87 -11.88
C PRO A 158 15.49 25.85 -11.52
N GLY A 159 15.64 27.13 -11.92
CA GLY A 159 14.64 28.18 -11.69
C GLY A 159 13.35 28.03 -12.49
N ASP A 160 13.36 27.23 -13.56
CA ASP A 160 12.16 26.97 -14.39
C ASP A 160 11.26 25.89 -13.78
N ILE A 161 11.76 25.15 -12.78
CA ILE A 161 11.04 24.05 -12.14
C ILE A 161 10.10 24.58 -11.08
N THR A 162 8.84 24.15 -11.13
CA THR A 162 7.76 24.65 -10.25
C THR A 162 7.54 23.75 -9.03
N ALA A 163 7.85 22.47 -9.13
CA ALA A 163 7.83 21.53 -8.02
C ALA A 163 8.75 20.33 -8.26
N VAL A 164 9.29 19.79 -7.16
CA VAL A 164 9.97 18.49 -7.12
C VAL A 164 9.16 17.59 -6.20
N VAL A 165 8.63 16.50 -6.74
CA VAL A 165 7.89 15.47 -6.00
C VAL A 165 8.80 14.27 -5.77
N HIS A 166 8.82 13.75 -4.56
CA HIS A 166 9.70 12.66 -4.18
C HIS A 166 8.95 11.51 -3.50
N GLY A 167 9.18 10.29 -3.99
CA GLY A 167 8.80 9.03 -3.36
C GLY A 167 9.99 8.43 -2.63
N THR A 168 9.81 7.99 -1.38
CA THR A 168 10.93 7.52 -0.56
C THR A 168 10.57 6.28 0.25
N THR A 169 11.50 5.32 0.29
CA THR A 169 11.41 4.13 1.13
C THR A 169 12.15 4.29 2.46
N VAL A 170 12.68 5.49 2.78
CA VAL A 170 13.48 5.72 4.00
C VAL A 170 12.68 5.38 5.26
N ALA A 171 11.41 5.78 5.32
CA ALA A 171 10.54 5.48 6.46
C ALA A 171 10.30 3.97 6.59
N THR A 172 9.96 3.31 5.49
CA THR A 172 9.69 1.85 5.44
C THR A 172 10.92 1.06 5.86
N ASN A 173 12.08 1.39 5.29
CA ASN A 173 13.34 0.72 5.58
C ASN A 173 13.74 0.90 7.05
N ALA A 174 13.61 2.10 7.61
CA ALA A 174 13.91 2.35 9.03
C ALA A 174 13.07 1.47 9.97
N VAL A 175 11.80 1.19 9.64
CA VAL A 175 10.97 0.25 10.42
C VAL A 175 11.44 -1.19 10.22
N LEU A 176 11.68 -1.62 8.98
CA LEU A 176 12.06 -3.00 8.66
C LEU A 176 13.43 -3.40 9.25
N THR A 177 14.40 -2.48 9.25
CA THR A 177 15.75 -2.74 9.77
C THR A 177 15.90 -2.45 11.26
N GLY A 178 14.85 -1.95 11.92
CA GLY A 178 14.91 -1.50 13.32
C GLY A 178 15.77 -0.24 13.52
N ASP A 179 16.07 0.46 12.44
CA ASP A 179 17.01 1.59 12.40
C ASP A 179 16.25 2.91 12.62
N HIS A 180 15.63 3.04 13.78
CA HIS A 180 14.77 4.17 14.17
C HIS A 180 15.18 4.77 15.52
N ALA A 181 14.58 5.90 15.88
CA ALA A 181 14.88 6.61 17.13
C ALA A 181 14.48 5.81 18.39
N ARG A 182 15.16 6.08 19.50
CA ARG A 182 14.76 5.60 20.82
C ARG A 182 13.58 6.43 21.31
N VAL A 183 12.37 5.86 21.29
CA VAL A 183 11.16 6.54 21.75
C VAL A 183 10.91 6.35 23.26
N GLY A 184 10.46 7.39 23.94
CA GLY A 184 9.78 7.30 25.24
C GLY A 184 8.27 7.43 25.08
N LEU A 185 7.49 6.77 25.94
CA LEU A 185 6.04 6.75 25.80
C LEU A 185 5.36 7.16 27.13
N LEU A 186 4.51 8.19 27.06
CA LEU A 186 3.60 8.56 28.13
C LEU A 186 2.21 8.04 27.81
N VAL A 187 1.60 7.33 28.76
CA VAL A 187 0.24 6.78 28.64
C VAL A 187 -0.60 7.10 29.86
N THR A 188 -1.91 6.88 29.76
CA THR A 188 -2.79 6.87 30.93
C THR A 188 -2.32 5.83 31.94
N ALA A 189 -2.19 6.21 33.20
CA ALA A 189 -1.78 5.30 34.27
C ALA A 189 -2.66 4.02 34.30
N GLY A 190 -2.00 2.86 34.36
CA GLY A 190 -2.65 1.55 34.26
C GLY A 190 -2.72 0.99 32.84
N PHE A 191 -2.26 1.75 31.83
CA PHE A 191 -2.12 1.31 30.44
C PHE A 191 -0.65 1.21 30.01
N ASP A 192 0.26 1.16 30.97
CA ASP A 192 1.71 1.12 30.78
C ASP A 192 2.19 -0.05 29.91
N ASP A 193 1.44 -1.16 29.89
CA ASP A 193 1.78 -2.37 29.13
C ASP A 193 1.08 -2.44 27.76
N ILE A 194 0.48 -1.35 27.27
CA ILE A 194 -0.33 -1.33 26.03
C ILE A 194 0.40 -1.90 24.80
N LEU A 195 1.68 -1.53 24.61
CA LEU A 195 2.47 -2.03 23.47
C LEU A 195 2.94 -3.46 23.67
N GLU A 196 3.20 -3.84 24.92
CA GLU A 196 3.59 -5.19 25.26
C GLU A 196 2.38 -6.10 25.01
N ILE A 197 1.22 -5.85 25.62
CA ILE A 197 0.04 -6.71 25.46
C ILE A 197 -0.42 -6.79 23.99
N GLY A 198 -0.42 -5.66 23.28
CA GLY A 198 -0.87 -5.60 21.90
C GLY A 198 -2.33 -6.01 21.73
N THR A 199 -2.61 -6.87 20.75
CA THR A 199 -3.95 -7.45 20.54
C THR A 199 -4.10 -8.86 21.11
N GLN A 200 -3.02 -9.45 21.64
CA GLN A 200 -2.89 -10.88 21.95
C GLN A 200 -3.13 -11.84 20.78
N GLN A 201 -3.35 -11.33 19.56
CA GLN A 201 -3.48 -12.15 18.37
C GLN A 201 -2.12 -12.77 18.03
N ARG A 202 -2.13 -14.08 17.80
CA ARG A 202 -0.92 -14.80 17.39
C ARG A 202 -0.79 -14.70 15.87
N PRO A 203 0.35 -14.23 15.34
CA PRO A 203 0.55 -14.19 13.90
C PRO A 203 0.43 -15.58 13.26
N ASP A 204 1.03 -16.59 13.90
CA ASP A 204 0.93 -18.00 13.51
C ASP A 204 0.14 -18.77 14.57
N LEU A 205 -1.16 -18.91 14.35
CA LEU A 205 -2.08 -19.53 15.33
C LEU A 205 -1.64 -20.94 15.75
N TYR A 206 -1.00 -21.69 14.83
CA TYR A 206 -0.61 -23.08 15.01
C TYR A 206 0.86 -23.31 15.39
N ASP A 207 1.67 -22.24 15.49
CA ASP A 207 3.03 -22.34 16.01
C ASP A 207 3.08 -21.78 17.45
N PRO A 208 2.89 -22.62 18.50
CA PRO A 208 2.92 -22.17 19.88
C PRO A 208 4.33 -21.77 20.36
N TRP A 209 5.38 -22.07 19.60
CA TRP A 209 6.77 -21.80 19.97
C TRP A 209 7.31 -20.51 19.35
N ARG A 210 6.56 -19.89 18.44
CA ARG A 210 6.98 -18.64 17.82
C ARG A 210 7.11 -17.54 18.88
N PRO A 211 8.29 -16.92 19.04
CA PRO A 211 8.46 -15.85 20.00
C PRO A 211 7.63 -14.64 19.57
N LYS A 212 7.07 -13.95 20.56
CA LYS A 212 6.41 -12.67 20.36
C LYS A 212 7.44 -11.61 19.95
N ALA A 213 7.10 -10.78 18.97
CA ALA A 213 7.93 -9.65 18.58
C ALA A 213 8.11 -8.68 19.77
N ALA A 214 9.32 -8.15 19.93
CA ALA A 214 9.60 -7.16 20.96
C ALA A 214 8.79 -5.88 20.70
N ALA A 215 8.28 -5.26 21.77
CA ALA A 215 7.60 -3.98 21.65
C ALA A 215 8.56 -2.88 21.16
N LEU A 216 8.05 -1.99 20.30
CA LEU A 216 8.82 -0.88 19.72
C LEU A 216 9.38 0.08 20.78
N VAL A 217 8.66 0.23 21.90
CA VAL A 217 9.15 0.89 23.11
C VAL A 217 9.24 -0.15 24.22
N PRO A 218 10.43 -0.40 24.76
CA PRO A 218 10.58 -1.33 25.87
C PRO A 218 9.99 -0.72 27.14
N ARG A 219 9.51 -1.59 28.03
CA ARG A 219 8.66 -1.22 29.16
C ARG A 219 9.27 -0.18 30.10
N GLU A 220 10.60 -0.18 30.25
CA GLU A 220 11.33 0.78 31.09
C GLU A 220 11.30 2.23 30.57
N ARG A 221 10.88 2.44 29.32
CA ARG A 221 10.67 3.77 28.71
C ARG A 221 9.20 4.16 28.61
N VAL A 222 8.30 3.38 29.21
CA VAL A 222 6.87 3.66 29.26
C VAL A 222 6.49 4.14 30.67
N HIS A 223 5.82 5.29 30.73
CA HIS A 223 5.41 5.92 31.97
C HIS A 223 3.91 6.23 31.98
N GLY A 224 3.19 5.65 32.94
CA GLY A 224 1.81 6.04 33.26
C GLY A 224 1.74 7.43 33.91
N VAL A 225 0.85 8.27 33.41
CA VAL A 225 0.49 9.58 33.94
C VAL A 225 -0.90 9.51 34.55
N ARG A 226 -1.12 10.14 35.71
CA ARG A 226 -2.47 10.22 36.29
C ARG A 226 -3.29 11.25 35.53
N GLU A 227 -4.12 10.76 34.61
CA GLU A 227 -5.20 11.50 33.97
C GLU A 227 -6.27 10.52 33.49
N ARG A 228 -7.49 10.99 33.21
CA ARG A 228 -8.51 10.17 32.56
C ARG A 228 -9.55 11.03 31.87
N ILE A 229 -9.75 10.78 30.58
CA ILE A 229 -10.89 11.26 29.78
C ILE A 229 -11.90 10.11 29.63
N GLY A 230 -13.19 10.43 29.68
CA GLY A 230 -14.30 9.53 29.45
C GLY A 230 -14.57 9.31 27.95
N ALA A 231 -15.35 8.28 27.62
CA ALA A 231 -15.67 7.98 26.21
C ALA A 231 -16.50 9.08 25.51
N ASP A 232 -17.18 9.92 26.30
CA ASP A 232 -17.93 11.10 25.85
C ASP A 232 -17.08 12.38 25.76
N GLY A 233 -15.80 12.31 26.16
CA GLY A 233 -14.87 13.44 26.24
C GLY A 233 -14.86 14.14 27.61
N SER A 234 -15.66 13.71 28.59
CA SER A 234 -15.66 14.31 29.93
C SER A 234 -14.36 14.04 30.68
N VAL A 235 -13.91 14.99 31.51
CA VAL A 235 -12.74 14.77 32.39
C VAL A 235 -13.18 13.93 33.58
N VAL A 236 -12.66 12.70 33.69
CA VAL A 236 -12.88 11.80 34.84
C VAL A 236 -11.83 12.04 35.92
N THR A 237 -10.57 12.16 35.51
CA THR A 237 -9.44 12.49 36.40
C THR A 237 -8.63 13.59 35.75
N PRO A 238 -8.49 14.77 36.38
CA PRO A 238 -7.64 15.84 35.85
C PRO A 238 -6.20 15.38 35.62
N LEU A 239 -5.54 15.96 34.61
CA LEU A 239 -4.12 15.73 34.37
C LEU A 239 -3.28 16.19 35.56
N VAL A 240 -2.40 15.31 36.04
CA VAL A 240 -1.38 15.68 37.03
C VAL A 240 -0.08 16.09 36.33
N ASP A 241 0.13 17.41 36.18
CA ASP A 241 1.30 17.98 35.50
C ASP A 241 2.65 17.45 36.07
N ASP A 242 2.75 17.25 37.39
CA ASP A 242 3.99 16.74 38.03
C ASP A 242 4.34 15.31 37.64
N ASP A 243 3.34 14.49 37.30
CA ASP A 243 3.59 13.15 36.76
C ASP A 243 4.22 13.22 35.37
N VAL A 244 3.74 14.15 34.53
CA VAL A 244 4.31 14.40 33.20
C VAL A 244 5.75 14.87 33.31
N ARG A 245 6.03 15.86 34.18
CA ARG A 245 7.40 16.37 34.38
C ARG A 245 8.34 15.29 34.91
N ARG A 246 7.89 14.49 35.88
CA ARG A 246 8.67 13.36 36.41
C ARG A 246 8.98 12.33 35.32
N ALA A 247 7.99 11.97 34.49
CA ALA A 247 8.19 11.06 33.38
C ALA A 247 9.18 11.63 32.35
N ALA A 248 9.04 12.90 31.96
CA ALA A 248 9.96 13.58 31.04
C ALA A 248 11.41 13.57 31.56
N ARG A 249 11.62 13.92 32.83
CA ARG A 249 12.96 13.88 33.48
C ARG A 249 13.54 12.47 33.52
N ALA A 250 12.72 11.45 33.75
CA ALA A 250 13.17 10.05 33.75
C ALA A 250 13.63 9.57 32.35
N LEU A 251 13.10 10.18 31.28
CA LEU A 251 13.45 9.89 29.90
C LEU A 251 14.65 10.71 29.39
N ALA A 252 15.08 11.75 30.10
CA ALA A 252 16.17 12.64 29.69
C ALA A 252 17.47 11.86 29.38
N GLY A 253 18.05 12.11 28.20
CA GLY A 253 19.27 11.45 27.72
C GLY A 253 19.10 9.98 27.28
N ARG A 254 17.91 9.38 27.48
CA ARG A 254 17.61 7.97 27.15
C ARG A 254 16.79 7.81 25.88
N VAL A 255 16.21 8.91 25.38
CA VAL A 255 15.31 8.93 24.24
C VAL A 255 15.71 10.01 23.25
N ASP A 256 15.38 9.79 21.99
CA ASP A 256 15.55 10.74 20.90
C ASP A 256 14.20 11.31 20.43
N ALA A 257 13.07 10.75 20.91
CA ALA A 257 11.71 11.25 20.67
C ALA A 257 10.74 10.80 21.78
N VAL A 258 9.62 11.50 21.96
CA VAL A 258 8.55 11.13 22.91
C VAL A 258 7.20 11.02 22.22
N ALA A 259 6.44 9.97 22.53
CA ALA A 259 5.04 9.82 22.16
C ALA A 259 4.14 9.98 23.40
N VAL A 260 3.00 10.65 23.25
CA VAL A 260 1.96 10.78 24.28
C VAL A 260 0.68 10.15 23.76
N VAL A 261 0.16 9.16 24.48
CA VAL A 261 -1.03 8.39 24.10
C VAL A 261 -1.94 8.21 25.31
N PHE A 262 -2.89 9.13 25.47
CA PHE A 262 -3.91 9.03 26.50
C PHE A 262 -5.19 8.40 25.96
N LEU A 263 -5.95 7.76 26.83
CA LEU A 263 -7.23 7.18 26.46
C LEU A 263 -8.24 8.26 26.14
N PHE A 264 -9.03 8.02 25.09
CA PHE A 264 -10.06 8.93 24.59
C PHE A 264 -9.55 10.33 24.22
N SER A 265 -8.25 10.50 23.96
CA SER A 265 -7.68 11.75 23.47
C SER A 265 -8.21 12.18 22.09
N PHE A 266 -8.81 11.27 21.34
CA PHE A 266 -9.55 11.58 20.11
C PHE A 266 -10.90 12.25 20.39
N ALA A 267 -11.47 12.09 21.58
CA ALA A 267 -12.72 12.73 22.00
C ALA A 267 -12.43 14.10 22.65
N ASP A 268 -11.40 14.18 23.50
CA ASP A 268 -10.82 15.44 23.96
C ASP A 268 -9.29 15.35 24.11
N ALA A 269 -8.58 16.14 23.31
CA ALA A 269 -7.13 16.18 23.26
C ALA A 269 -6.49 17.15 24.28
N ALA A 270 -7.27 17.79 25.16
CA ALA A 270 -6.75 18.79 26.10
C ALA A 270 -5.60 18.29 26.97
N HIS A 271 -5.73 17.09 27.56
CA HIS A 271 -4.68 16.49 28.38
C HIS A 271 -3.42 16.16 27.58
N GLU A 272 -3.55 15.59 26.37
CA GLU A 272 -2.39 15.31 25.52
C GLU A 272 -1.66 16.59 25.11
N ARG A 273 -2.39 17.65 24.72
CA ARG A 273 -1.79 18.95 24.38
C ARG A 273 -1.02 19.53 25.55
N ARG A 274 -1.60 19.50 26.76
CA ARG A 274 -0.94 19.99 27.98
C ARG A 274 0.30 19.16 28.31
N ALA A 275 0.19 17.83 28.30
CA ALA A 275 1.33 16.95 28.53
C ALA A 275 2.43 17.18 27.50
N GLY A 276 2.09 17.33 26.22
CA GLY A 276 3.04 17.64 25.17
C GLY A 276 3.78 18.95 25.37
N ALA A 277 3.11 20.00 25.85
CA ALA A 277 3.77 21.26 26.20
C ALA A 277 4.80 21.07 27.33
N LEU A 278 4.41 20.38 28.40
CA LEU A 278 5.29 20.10 29.54
C LEU A 278 6.50 19.23 29.15
N VAL A 279 6.31 18.23 28.30
CA VAL A 279 7.43 17.41 27.81
C VAL A 279 8.41 18.27 27.00
N ARG A 280 7.94 19.21 26.17
CA ARG A 280 8.81 20.13 25.41
C ARG A 280 9.57 21.10 26.32
N GLU A 281 8.96 21.53 27.42
CA GLU A 281 9.61 22.36 28.44
C GLU A 281 10.74 21.59 29.15
N GLU A 282 10.50 20.33 29.53
CA GLU A 282 11.45 19.50 30.29
C GLU A 282 12.52 18.82 29.41
N LEU A 283 12.22 18.57 28.13
CA LEU A 283 13.14 17.96 27.16
C LEU A 283 13.32 18.84 25.90
N PRO A 284 13.98 20.01 26.01
CA PRO A 284 14.22 20.87 24.86
C PRO A 284 14.97 20.13 23.73
N GLY A 285 14.50 20.28 22.50
CA GLY A 285 15.09 19.65 21.31
C GLY A 285 14.65 18.20 21.06
N VAL A 286 13.96 17.56 22.00
CA VAL A 286 13.38 16.22 21.77
C VAL A 286 12.00 16.37 21.11
N PRO A 287 11.78 15.81 19.90
CA PRO A 287 10.48 15.88 19.24
C PRO A 287 9.40 15.13 20.03
N VAL A 288 8.21 15.72 20.11
CA VAL A 288 7.04 15.18 20.82
C VAL A 288 5.88 14.96 19.87
N THR A 289 5.39 13.72 19.82
CA THR A 289 4.22 13.31 19.04
C THR A 289 3.01 13.08 19.94
N LEU A 290 1.85 13.63 19.57
CA LEU A 290 0.58 13.42 20.27
C LEU A 290 -0.31 12.49 19.46
N SER A 291 -0.94 11.51 20.11
CA SER A 291 -1.79 10.55 19.44
C SER A 291 -3.05 11.19 18.84
N SER A 292 -3.57 12.23 19.48
CA SER A 292 -4.68 13.04 18.97
C SER A 292 -4.36 13.81 17.70
N SER A 293 -3.07 14.03 17.40
CA SER A 293 -2.62 14.75 16.21
C SER A 293 -2.25 13.80 15.05
N VAL A 294 -1.84 12.58 15.38
CA VAL A 294 -1.42 11.58 14.39
C VAL A 294 -2.58 10.69 13.96
N ALA A 295 -3.30 10.10 14.91
CA ALA A 295 -4.35 9.12 14.62
C ALA A 295 -5.51 9.30 15.62
N ALA A 296 -6.33 10.33 15.40
CA ALA A 296 -7.50 10.67 16.22
C ALA A 296 -8.68 9.70 16.02
N GLU A 297 -8.43 8.40 16.14
CA GLU A 297 -9.40 7.34 15.98
C GLU A 297 -9.50 6.47 17.26
N PHE A 298 -10.66 5.83 17.42
CA PHE A 298 -10.87 4.82 18.45
C PHE A 298 -9.96 3.58 18.25
N ARG A 299 -9.80 2.80 19.33
CA ARG A 299 -8.83 1.70 19.55
C ARG A 299 -7.44 2.19 19.92
N GLU A 300 -7.13 1.98 21.19
CA GLU A 300 -5.92 2.44 21.86
C GLU A 300 -4.65 1.81 21.30
N TYR A 301 -4.61 0.50 21.03
CA TYR A 301 -3.36 -0.14 20.57
C TYR A 301 -2.93 0.27 19.16
N PRO A 302 -3.79 0.22 18.11
CA PRO A 302 -3.42 0.73 16.79
C PRO A 302 -3.01 2.21 16.82
N ARG A 303 -3.74 3.04 17.59
CA ARG A 303 -3.39 4.45 17.79
C ARG A 303 -2.02 4.61 18.46
N ALA A 304 -1.75 3.84 19.52
CA ALA A 304 -0.48 3.86 20.22
C ALA A 304 0.68 3.45 19.30
N ALA A 305 0.55 2.31 18.61
CA ALA A 305 1.56 1.81 17.67
C ALA A 305 1.86 2.83 16.57
N THR A 306 0.83 3.43 15.97
CA THR A 306 0.98 4.46 14.93
C THR A 306 1.70 5.71 15.44
N THR A 307 1.33 6.17 16.64
CA THR A 307 1.91 7.36 17.28
C THR A 307 3.39 7.14 17.62
N VAL A 308 3.71 5.95 18.13
CA VAL A 308 5.08 5.56 18.45
C VAL A 308 5.92 5.40 17.19
N LEU A 309 5.38 4.74 16.14
CA LEU A 309 6.04 4.66 14.84
C LEU A 309 6.35 6.05 14.29
N ASN A 310 5.40 6.98 14.35
CA ASN A 310 5.65 8.35 13.94
C ASN A 310 6.80 8.98 14.74
N ALA A 311 6.77 8.89 16.07
CA ALA A 311 7.82 9.42 16.93
C ALA A 311 9.19 8.79 16.63
N ALA A 312 9.23 7.48 16.36
CA ALA A 312 10.45 6.75 16.05
C ALA A 312 11.09 7.20 14.72
N LEU A 313 10.26 7.64 13.77
CA LEU A 313 10.69 8.06 12.43
C LEU A 313 11.07 9.54 12.33
N LEU A 314 10.63 10.38 13.28
CA LEU A 314 10.83 11.83 13.24
C LEU A 314 12.30 12.25 13.07
N PRO A 315 13.26 11.81 13.90
CA PRO A 315 14.64 12.31 13.80
C PRO A 315 15.31 11.93 12.47
N ARG A 316 15.03 10.73 11.98
CA ARG A 316 15.66 10.19 10.77
C ARG A 316 15.10 10.79 9.50
N THR A 317 13.78 10.76 9.39
CA THR A 317 13.08 11.25 8.20
C THR A 317 13.22 12.76 8.10
N GLY A 318 13.08 13.48 9.22
CA GLY A 318 13.25 14.94 9.24
C GLY A 318 14.66 15.37 8.83
N GLY A 319 15.70 14.73 9.38
CA GLY A 319 17.09 15.02 8.99
C GLY A 319 17.37 14.72 7.52
N TYR A 320 16.81 13.63 6.98
CA TYR A 320 16.93 13.28 5.57
C TYR A 320 16.27 14.33 4.66
N LEU A 321 15.00 14.68 4.92
CA LEU A 321 14.26 15.64 4.11
C LEU A 321 14.89 17.03 4.15
N ALA A 322 15.37 17.48 5.32
CA ALA A 322 16.04 18.77 5.46
C ALA A 322 17.33 18.84 4.64
N ARG A 323 18.14 17.76 4.61
CA ARG A 323 19.36 17.71 3.78
C ARG A 323 19.06 17.74 2.30
N LEU A 324 18.03 17.03 1.85
CA LEU A 324 17.59 17.06 0.44
C LEU A 324 17.14 18.46 0.03
N GLU A 325 16.31 19.08 0.85
CA GLU A 325 15.77 20.40 0.58
C GLU A 325 16.90 21.45 0.53
N ALA A 326 17.90 21.35 1.42
CA ALA A 326 19.10 22.19 1.37
C ALA A 326 19.89 22.01 0.06
N ARG A 327 20.14 20.76 -0.36
CA ARG A 327 20.85 20.46 -1.62
C ARG A 327 20.12 21.00 -2.84
N LEU A 328 18.79 20.90 -2.89
CA LEU A 328 17.99 21.49 -3.96
C LEU A 328 18.11 23.03 -3.97
N ARG A 329 18.03 23.68 -2.81
CA ARG A 329 18.22 25.14 -2.71
C ARG A 329 19.62 25.58 -3.16
N GLU A 330 20.67 24.87 -2.75
CA GLU A 330 22.06 25.15 -3.16
C GLU A 330 22.25 25.06 -4.68
N ARG A 331 21.46 24.23 -5.37
CA ARG A 331 21.44 24.11 -6.83
C ARG A 331 20.55 25.15 -7.54
N GLY A 332 19.93 26.07 -6.80
CA GLY A 332 19.12 27.15 -7.37
C GLY A 332 17.63 26.81 -7.55
N PHE A 333 17.13 25.71 -6.97
CA PHE A 333 15.70 25.44 -6.95
C PHE A 333 14.99 26.34 -5.93
N ALA A 334 14.03 27.14 -6.39
CA ALA A 334 13.14 27.95 -5.54
C ALA A 334 11.73 27.34 -5.42
N CYS A 335 11.58 26.08 -5.82
CA CYS A 335 10.31 25.42 -6.05
C CYS A 335 9.77 24.69 -4.80
N ALA A 336 8.52 24.23 -4.87
CA ALA A 336 7.93 23.42 -3.81
C ALA A 336 8.55 22.01 -3.78
N PHE A 337 9.09 21.59 -2.64
CA PHE A 337 9.51 20.19 -2.41
C PHE A 337 8.40 19.40 -1.72
N GLN A 338 7.92 18.36 -2.39
CA GLN A 338 6.72 17.60 -2.02
C GLN A 338 7.01 16.10 -1.94
N LEU A 339 6.27 15.40 -1.09
CA LEU A 339 6.41 13.98 -0.82
C LEU A 339 5.09 13.27 -1.11
N MET A 340 5.17 12.11 -1.74
CA MET A 340 4.03 11.20 -1.85
C MET A 340 3.73 10.57 -0.49
N THR A 341 2.46 10.48 -0.14
CA THR A 341 1.98 9.78 1.05
C THR A 341 1.41 8.42 0.69
N SER A 342 1.32 7.52 1.67
CA SER A 342 0.67 6.21 1.53
C SER A 342 -0.79 6.32 1.06
N ALA A 343 -1.45 7.47 1.26
CA ALA A 343 -2.81 7.73 0.77
C ALA A 343 -2.89 7.98 -0.75
N GLY A 344 -1.75 8.10 -1.44
CA GLY A 344 -1.64 8.41 -2.87
C GLY A 344 -1.73 9.90 -3.20
N GLY A 345 -1.66 10.76 -2.19
CA GLY A 345 -1.62 12.22 -2.34
C GLY A 345 -0.24 12.80 -2.07
N VAL A 346 0.05 13.95 -2.66
CA VAL A 346 1.31 14.68 -2.42
C VAL A 346 1.15 15.76 -1.35
N VAL A 347 2.14 15.89 -0.48
CA VAL A 347 2.17 16.87 0.62
C VAL A 347 3.51 17.59 0.68
N PRO A 348 3.59 18.83 1.20
CA PRO A 348 4.86 19.54 1.32
C PRO A 348 5.79 18.85 2.33
N ALA A 349 7.11 18.96 2.09
CA ALA A 349 8.14 18.33 2.93
C ALA A 349 8.06 18.72 4.42
N ALA A 350 7.63 19.96 4.71
CA ALA A 350 7.40 20.42 6.08
C ALA A 350 6.34 19.57 6.81
N LEU A 351 5.25 19.18 6.14
CA LEU A 351 4.23 18.32 6.72
C LEU A 351 4.69 16.86 6.80
N ALA A 352 5.39 16.37 5.77
CA ALA A 352 5.98 15.04 5.78
C ALA A 352 7.00 14.86 6.93
N THR A 353 7.64 15.95 7.36
CA THR A 353 8.58 15.96 8.49
C THR A 353 7.88 15.80 9.84
N SER A 354 6.62 16.24 10.00
CA SER A 354 5.87 16.07 11.25
C SER A 354 5.05 14.78 11.31
N LEU A 355 4.72 14.21 10.15
CA LEU A 355 3.97 12.95 10.00
C LEU A 355 4.70 11.92 9.11
N PRO A 356 5.96 11.54 9.41
CA PRO A 356 6.72 10.60 8.58
C PRO A 356 6.09 9.20 8.47
N VAL A 357 5.25 8.80 9.43
CA VAL A 357 4.50 7.53 9.36
C VAL A 357 3.58 7.47 8.13
N ALA A 358 3.15 8.62 7.59
CA ALA A 358 2.35 8.68 6.37
C ALA A 358 3.15 8.39 5.08
N LEU A 359 4.47 8.17 5.17
CA LEU A 359 5.34 7.87 4.03
C LEU A 359 5.65 6.37 3.87
N LEU A 360 5.22 5.53 4.82
CA LEU A 360 5.61 4.11 4.92
C LEU A 360 5.29 3.24 3.69
N VAL A 361 4.36 3.66 2.83
CA VAL A 361 3.98 2.92 1.61
C VAL A 361 3.86 3.88 0.42
N SER A 362 4.69 4.92 0.38
CA SER A 362 4.58 6.01 -0.62
C SER A 362 4.91 5.57 -2.05
N GLY A 363 5.95 4.76 -2.26
CA GLY A 363 6.34 4.24 -3.58
C GLY A 363 5.26 3.36 -4.23
N PRO A 364 4.82 2.27 -3.56
CA PRO A 364 3.77 1.40 -4.10
C PRO A 364 2.43 2.15 -4.30
N ALA A 365 2.12 3.13 -3.45
CA ALA A 365 0.97 4.01 -3.64
C ALA A 365 1.06 4.82 -4.94
N ALA A 366 2.25 5.33 -5.29
CA ALA A 366 2.47 6.04 -6.56
C ALA A 366 2.23 5.11 -7.76
N GLY A 367 2.74 3.87 -7.70
CA GLY A 367 2.46 2.86 -8.72
C GLY A 367 0.97 2.60 -8.93
N ALA A 368 0.20 2.50 -7.83
CA ALA A 368 -1.25 2.30 -7.91
C ALA A 368 -2.00 3.51 -8.50
N ILE A 369 -1.56 4.73 -8.19
CA ILE A 369 -2.08 5.94 -8.82
C ILE A 369 -1.80 5.94 -10.33
N ALA A 370 -0.59 5.54 -10.74
CA ALA A 370 -0.25 5.41 -12.15
C ALA A 370 -1.10 4.36 -12.85
N ALA A 371 -1.27 3.19 -12.25
CA ALA A 371 -2.11 2.12 -12.78
C ALA A 371 -3.56 2.59 -13.00
N ALA A 372 -4.11 3.37 -12.06
CA ALA A 372 -5.46 3.93 -12.19
C ALA A 372 -5.60 4.96 -13.33
N GLU A 373 -4.61 5.84 -13.51
CA GLU A 373 -4.60 6.81 -14.61
C GLU A 373 -4.43 6.11 -15.97
N ILE A 374 -3.50 5.15 -16.08
CA ILE A 374 -3.28 4.38 -17.30
C ILE A 374 -4.53 3.58 -17.66
N GLY A 375 -5.15 2.90 -16.69
CA GLY A 375 -6.41 2.18 -16.88
C GLY A 375 -7.50 3.09 -17.45
N ARG A 376 -7.73 4.26 -16.84
CA ARG A 376 -8.71 5.25 -17.35
C ARG A 376 -8.46 5.66 -18.79
N ARG A 377 -7.19 5.89 -19.18
CA ARG A 377 -6.84 6.26 -20.56
C ARG A 377 -7.03 5.14 -21.57
N LEU A 378 -6.88 3.90 -21.13
CA LEU A 378 -7.09 2.74 -21.97
C LEU A 378 -8.57 2.35 -22.09
N GLY A 379 -9.46 2.98 -21.29
CA GLY A 379 -10.86 2.57 -21.17
C GLY A 379 -11.05 1.34 -20.25
N GLU A 380 -10.04 1.02 -19.44
CA GLU A 380 -9.96 -0.12 -18.53
C GLU A 380 -9.95 0.38 -17.07
N PRO A 381 -11.09 0.79 -16.49
CA PRO A 381 -11.12 1.33 -15.14
C PRO A 381 -10.84 0.28 -14.05
N ASP A 382 -11.00 -1.00 -14.37
CA ASP A 382 -10.81 -2.12 -13.44
C ASP A 382 -9.55 -2.92 -13.83
N VAL A 383 -8.46 -2.71 -13.10
CA VAL A 383 -7.18 -3.38 -13.37
C VAL A 383 -6.57 -3.96 -12.10
N VAL A 384 -5.80 -5.02 -12.29
CA VAL A 384 -4.97 -5.62 -11.24
C VAL A 384 -3.54 -5.15 -11.46
N MET A 385 -2.97 -4.47 -10.47
CA MET A 385 -1.63 -3.93 -10.52
C MET A 385 -0.59 -4.99 -10.12
N LEU A 386 0.50 -5.07 -10.87
CA LEU A 386 1.70 -5.81 -10.54
C LEU A 386 2.95 -4.96 -10.84
N ASP A 387 3.59 -4.43 -9.80
CA ASP A 387 4.91 -3.79 -9.88
C ASP A 387 5.97 -4.81 -9.44
N VAL A 388 6.94 -5.17 -10.28
CA VAL A 388 8.04 -6.06 -9.87
C VAL A 388 9.37 -5.34 -10.03
N GLY A 389 10.00 -5.08 -8.89
CA GLY A 389 11.32 -4.49 -8.78
C GLY A 389 12.44 -5.51 -8.61
N GLY A 390 13.60 -5.02 -8.14
CA GLY A 390 14.75 -5.87 -7.84
C GLY A 390 14.65 -6.60 -6.50
N THR A 391 13.85 -6.14 -5.55
CA THR A 391 13.80 -6.72 -4.19
C THR A 391 12.44 -7.30 -3.82
N SER A 392 11.38 -6.72 -4.37
CA SER A 392 10.01 -7.00 -4.01
C SER A 392 9.09 -6.83 -5.22
N ALA A 393 7.86 -7.31 -5.06
CA ALA A 393 6.73 -7.00 -5.92
C ALA A 393 5.63 -6.35 -5.10
N ASP A 394 4.89 -5.42 -5.70
CA ASP A 394 3.76 -4.74 -5.07
C ASP A 394 2.50 -4.99 -5.90
N VAL A 395 1.43 -5.40 -5.21
CA VAL A 395 0.16 -5.71 -5.87
C VAL A 395 -0.98 -4.90 -5.28
N ALA A 396 -1.86 -4.41 -6.15
CA ALA A 396 -3.00 -3.59 -5.76
C ALA A 396 -4.18 -3.84 -6.71
N LEU A 397 -5.39 -3.57 -6.21
CA LEU A 397 -6.59 -3.60 -7.03
C LEU A 397 -7.07 -2.17 -7.32
N ILE A 398 -7.32 -1.90 -8.59
CA ILE A 398 -7.94 -0.67 -9.08
C ILE A 398 -9.36 -1.00 -9.52
N GLU A 399 -10.33 -0.25 -9.00
CA GLU A 399 -11.74 -0.41 -9.37
C GLU A 399 -12.35 0.95 -9.73
N GLY A 400 -13.11 1.02 -10.82
CA GLY A 400 -13.73 2.26 -11.27
C GLY A 400 -12.72 3.39 -11.55
N GLY A 401 -11.49 3.06 -11.93
CA GLY A 401 -10.41 4.01 -12.18
C GLY A 401 -9.84 4.63 -10.91
N GLN A 402 -10.02 3.98 -9.74
CA GLN A 402 -9.51 4.43 -8.45
C GLN A 402 -8.84 3.27 -7.69
N PRO A 403 -7.67 3.49 -7.06
CA PRO A 403 -7.10 2.50 -6.16
C PRO A 403 -7.98 2.25 -4.95
N ARG A 404 -8.10 0.99 -4.54
CA ARG A 404 -8.70 0.65 -3.24
C ARG A 404 -7.93 1.28 -2.09
N ARG A 405 -8.66 1.63 -1.04
CA ARG A 405 -8.13 2.30 0.14
C ARG A 405 -8.47 1.50 1.38
N ARG A 406 -7.58 1.60 2.36
CA ARG A 406 -7.82 1.12 3.72
C ARG A 406 -7.42 2.20 4.70
N TYR A 407 -8.17 2.31 5.79
CA TYR A 407 -7.89 3.28 6.86
C TYR A 407 -7.08 2.68 8.00
N ARG A 408 -6.81 1.37 7.92
CA ARG A 408 -5.94 0.62 8.81
C ARG A 408 -5.16 -0.38 8.00
N GLY A 409 -3.93 -0.59 8.41
CA GLY A 409 -3.06 -1.57 7.82
C GLY A 409 -1.95 -1.96 8.76
N GLU A 410 -0.91 -2.54 8.19
CA GLU A 410 0.22 -3.06 8.93
C GLU A 410 1.50 -2.80 8.16
N VAL A 411 2.57 -2.50 8.89
CA VAL A 411 3.94 -2.45 8.38
C VAL A 411 4.83 -3.17 9.39
N ALA A 412 5.57 -4.19 8.93
CA ALA A 412 6.45 -5.00 9.78
C ALA A 412 5.76 -5.61 11.03
N GLY A 413 4.51 -6.08 10.91
CA GLY A 413 3.76 -6.61 12.06
C GLY A 413 3.09 -5.55 12.94
N LEU A 414 3.34 -4.25 12.69
CA LEU A 414 2.81 -3.16 13.51
C LEU A 414 1.62 -2.48 12.84
N PRO A 415 0.50 -2.28 13.56
CA PRO A 415 -0.67 -1.64 12.99
C PRO A 415 -0.41 -0.15 12.73
N VAL A 416 -0.84 0.31 11.55
CA VAL A 416 -0.82 1.71 11.11
C VAL A 416 -2.26 2.17 10.87
N ALA A 417 -2.75 3.04 11.75
CA ALA A 417 -4.10 3.59 11.75
C ALA A 417 -4.17 4.91 10.97
N LEU A 418 -3.74 4.86 9.71
CA LEU A 418 -3.80 5.99 8.78
C LEU A 418 -4.35 5.56 7.42
N PRO A 419 -4.97 6.50 6.69
CA PRO A 419 -5.38 6.27 5.31
C PRO A 419 -4.19 5.84 4.44
N GLN A 420 -4.36 4.74 3.72
CA GLN A 420 -3.39 4.26 2.74
C GLN A 420 -4.09 3.59 1.57
N ILE A 421 -3.44 3.59 0.41
CA ILE A 421 -3.82 2.72 -0.70
C ILE A 421 -3.57 1.28 -0.24
N ASP A 422 -4.52 0.41 -0.58
CA ASP A 422 -4.42 -1.01 -0.26
C ASP A 422 -3.49 -1.71 -1.26
N VAL A 423 -2.20 -1.59 -0.97
CA VAL A 423 -1.12 -2.27 -1.68
C VAL A 423 -0.56 -3.36 -0.77
N LEU A 424 -0.29 -4.53 -1.33
CA LEU A 424 0.34 -5.64 -0.65
C LEU A 424 1.76 -5.83 -1.22
N PRO A 425 2.81 -5.54 -0.43
CA PRO A 425 4.17 -5.87 -0.81
C PRO A 425 4.43 -7.38 -0.63
N ILE A 426 5.26 -7.93 -1.50
CA ILE A 426 5.64 -9.35 -1.58
C ILE A 426 7.16 -9.43 -1.68
N GLY A 427 7.78 -10.32 -0.91
CA GLY A 427 9.23 -10.59 -0.94
C GLY A 427 9.72 -11.36 -2.17
N ALA A 428 9.14 -11.09 -3.34
CA ALA A 428 9.45 -11.73 -4.61
C ALA A 428 9.77 -10.65 -5.66
N GLY A 429 11.03 -10.52 -6.04
CA GLY A 429 11.51 -9.64 -7.10
C GLY A 429 12.72 -10.23 -7.81
N GLY A 430 13.35 -9.47 -8.72
CA GLY A 430 14.47 -9.99 -9.52
C GLY A 430 15.66 -10.52 -8.69
N GLY A 431 15.94 -9.92 -7.55
CA GLY A 431 17.03 -10.29 -6.64
C GLY A 431 16.63 -11.30 -5.56
N SER A 432 15.40 -11.82 -5.55
CA SER A 432 14.99 -12.81 -4.55
C SER A 432 15.86 -14.06 -4.65
N LEU A 433 16.39 -14.50 -3.50
CA LEU A 433 17.34 -15.60 -3.43
C LEU A 433 16.63 -16.95 -3.62
N ALA A 434 17.18 -17.78 -4.51
CA ALA A 434 16.77 -19.17 -4.66
C ALA A 434 17.62 -20.08 -3.75
N ARG A 435 16.95 -20.96 -2.99
CA ARG A 435 17.62 -21.95 -2.14
C ARG A 435 16.88 -23.27 -2.13
N VAL A 436 17.64 -24.35 -2.09
CA VAL A 436 17.13 -25.70 -1.83
C VAL A 436 17.43 -26.05 -0.37
N ASP A 437 16.41 -26.45 0.38
CA ASP A 437 16.59 -26.87 1.76
C ASP A 437 17.15 -28.30 1.88
N ALA A 438 17.42 -28.74 3.11
CA ALA A 438 17.97 -30.06 3.38
C ALA A 438 17.03 -31.23 2.98
N PHE A 439 15.76 -30.95 2.68
CA PHE A 439 14.75 -31.92 2.26
C PHE A 439 14.51 -31.90 0.75
N GLY A 440 15.23 -31.08 -0.01
CA GLY A 440 15.09 -30.96 -1.46
C GLY A 440 13.94 -30.04 -1.90
N SER A 441 13.43 -29.18 -1.02
CA SER A 441 12.41 -28.18 -1.38
C SER A 441 13.07 -26.90 -1.89
N LEU A 442 12.70 -26.47 -3.08
CA LEU A 442 13.12 -25.18 -3.65
C LEU A 442 12.22 -24.06 -3.13
N THR A 443 12.85 -23.00 -2.63
CA THR A 443 12.18 -21.76 -2.20
C THR A 443 12.85 -20.55 -2.83
N VAL A 444 12.06 -19.52 -3.14
CA VAL A 444 12.54 -18.24 -3.66
C VAL A 444 12.04 -17.13 -2.73
N GLY A 445 12.97 -16.32 -2.22
CA GLY A 445 12.65 -15.31 -1.20
C GLY A 445 12.43 -15.91 0.21
N PRO A 446 11.99 -15.11 1.20
CA PRO A 446 11.74 -13.66 1.11
C PRO A 446 13.03 -12.83 1.04
N ASP A 447 14.19 -13.43 1.35
CA ASP A 447 15.48 -12.76 1.31
C ASP A 447 15.85 -12.34 -0.11
N SER A 448 16.48 -11.17 -0.23
CA SER A 448 16.91 -10.59 -1.51
C SER A 448 18.41 -10.29 -1.50
N ALA A 449 19.04 -10.41 -2.67
CA ALA A 449 20.42 -9.99 -2.90
C ALA A 449 20.59 -8.46 -2.96
N GLY A 450 19.49 -7.69 -3.05
CA GLY A 450 19.53 -6.23 -3.11
C GLY A 450 20.23 -5.68 -4.34
N ALA A 451 20.82 -4.49 -4.22
CA ALA A 451 21.68 -3.88 -5.24
C ALA A 451 23.16 -4.22 -5.04
N ASP A 452 23.57 -4.43 -3.79
CA ASP A 452 24.94 -4.74 -3.37
C ASP A 452 24.87 -5.85 -2.29
N PRO A 453 25.40 -7.06 -2.55
CA PRO A 453 26.19 -7.45 -3.72
C PRO A 453 25.36 -7.68 -4.98
N GLY A 454 24.02 -7.73 -4.90
CA GLY A 454 23.14 -7.96 -6.03
C GLY A 454 23.16 -9.39 -6.59
N PRO A 455 22.39 -9.66 -7.66
CA PRO A 455 22.44 -10.91 -8.43
C PRO A 455 23.85 -11.34 -8.84
N ALA A 456 24.09 -12.64 -9.01
CA ALA A 456 25.37 -13.12 -9.50
C ALA A 456 25.69 -12.60 -10.91
N ALA A 457 24.66 -12.40 -11.73
CA ALA A 457 24.70 -11.77 -13.03
C ALA A 457 25.29 -10.35 -13.03
N TYR A 458 25.30 -9.64 -11.90
CA TYR A 458 25.88 -8.30 -11.81
C TYR A 458 27.40 -8.32 -11.57
N GLY A 459 28.01 -9.51 -11.45
CA GLY A 459 29.46 -9.66 -11.29
C GLY A 459 29.98 -9.47 -9.86
N SER A 460 29.13 -9.16 -8.89
CA SER A 460 29.48 -9.06 -7.46
C SER A 460 28.82 -10.15 -6.62
N GLY A 461 27.56 -10.47 -6.91
CA GLY A 461 26.80 -11.52 -6.24
C GLY A 461 27.40 -12.92 -6.43
N LEU A 462 27.11 -13.81 -5.47
CA LEU A 462 27.48 -15.22 -5.55
C LEU A 462 26.28 -16.15 -5.65
N ARG A 463 25.17 -15.79 -5.01
CA ARG A 463 23.99 -16.64 -4.80
C ARG A 463 23.03 -16.55 -5.98
N ALA A 464 22.31 -17.65 -6.26
CA ALA A 464 21.30 -17.69 -7.31
C ALA A 464 20.09 -16.79 -7.00
N THR A 465 19.65 -16.04 -8.00
CA THR A 465 18.48 -15.15 -7.95
C THR A 465 17.52 -15.37 -9.12
N VAL A 466 16.35 -14.72 -9.08
CA VAL A 466 15.38 -14.71 -10.19
C VAL A 466 15.97 -14.07 -11.45
N THR A 467 16.75 -12.99 -11.32
CA THR A 467 17.47 -12.35 -12.44
C THR A 467 18.48 -13.31 -13.06
N ASP A 468 19.22 -14.09 -12.26
CA ASP A 468 20.15 -15.11 -12.76
C ASP A 468 19.40 -16.16 -13.57
N ALA A 469 18.25 -16.62 -13.08
CA ALA A 469 17.39 -17.57 -13.78
C ALA A 469 16.87 -17.01 -15.12
N HIS A 470 16.48 -15.74 -15.18
CA HIS A 470 16.06 -15.10 -16.44
C HIS A 470 17.18 -14.92 -17.46
N LEU A 471 18.42 -14.70 -16.98
CA LEU A 471 19.60 -14.66 -17.84
C LEU A 471 19.94 -16.05 -18.38
N VAL A 472 19.93 -17.08 -17.51
CA VAL A 472 20.11 -18.48 -17.91
C VAL A 472 19.02 -18.92 -18.88
N ARG A 473 17.76 -18.47 -18.73
CA ARG A 473 16.66 -18.75 -19.65
C ARG A 473 16.81 -18.07 -21.03
N GLY A 474 17.69 -17.08 -21.16
CA GLY A 474 17.84 -16.26 -22.37
C GLY A 474 16.71 -15.24 -22.55
N SER A 475 15.91 -15.01 -21.50
CA SER A 475 14.89 -13.96 -21.50
C SER A 475 15.48 -12.56 -21.32
N LEU A 476 16.62 -12.44 -20.63
CA LEU A 476 17.42 -11.20 -20.55
C LEU A 476 18.55 -11.18 -21.60
N ASP A 477 18.98 -9.99 -21.99
CA ASP A 477 20.11 -9.80 -22.91
C ASP A 477 21.44 -9.79 -22.15
N PRO A 478 22.39 -10.70 -22.45
CA PRO A 478 23.73 -10.69 -21.84
C PRO A 478 24.49 -9.38 -22.08
N ALA A 479 24.18 -8.64 -23.16
CA ALA A 479 24.79 -7.34 -23.43
C ALA A 479 24.52 -6.30 -22.32
N GLY A 480 23.54 -6.54 -21.45
CA GLY A 480 23.31 -5.75 -20.25
C GLY A 480 21.89 -5.21 -20.08
N LEU A 481 21.61 -4.74 -18.88
CA LEU A 481 20.42 -3.94 -18.54
C LEU A 481 20.70 -2.43 -18.78
N LEU A 482 19.66 -1.60 -18.72
CA LEU A 482 19.78 -0.13 -18.85
C LEU A 482 20.42 0.31 -20.17
N GLY A 483 20.11 -0.37 -21.27
CA GLY A 483 20.72 -0.09 -22.57
C GLY A 483 22.20 -0.47 -22.65
N GLY A 484 22.68 -1.36 -21.77
CA GLY A 484 24.07 -1.82 -21.72
C GLY A 484 24.93 -1.13 -20.67
N ALA A 485 24.39 -0.15 -19.93
CA ALA A 485 25.12 0.52 -18.85
C ALA A 485 25.44 -0.43 -17.67
N LEU A 486 24.65 -1.50 -17.50
CA LEU A 486 24.91 -2.57 -16.54
C LEU A 486 25.15 -3.89 -17.30
N PRO A 487 26.40 -4.25 -17.64
CA PRO A 487 26.71 -5.51 -18.31
C PRO A 487 26.35 -6.70 -17.41
N LEU A 488 25.92 -7.81 -18.01
CA LEU A 488 25.54 -9.01 -17.28
C LEU A 488 26.53 -10.16 -17.52
N ASP A 489 26.85 -10.89 -16.46
CA ASP A 489 27.73 -12.06 -16.49
C ASP A 489 26.90 -13.35 -16.53
N ALA A 490 26.73 -13.89 -17.74
CA ALA A 490 25.94 -15.10 -17.98
C ALA A 490 26.58 -16.36 -17.38
N ASP A 491 27.91 -16.43 -17.35
CA ASP A 491 28.63 -17.60 -16.82
C ASP A 491 28.49 -17.67 -15.30
N ARG A 492 28.59 -16.52 -14.61
CA ARG A 492 28.36 -16.45 -13.16
C ARG A 492 26.91 -16.74 -12.79
N ALA A 493 25.94 -16.23 -13.55
CA ALA A 493 24.53 -16.55 -13.35
C ALA A 493 24.29 -18.06 -13.49
N ARG A 494 24.84 -18.69 -14.54
CA ARG A 494 24.75 -20.14 -14.75
C ARG A 494 25.39 -20.92 -13.61
N ALA A 495 26.60 -20.56 -13.21
CA ALA A 495 27.32 -21.24 -12.12
C ALA A 495 26.58 -21.12 -10.78
N ALA A 496 25.95 -19.97 -10.50
CA ALA A 496 25.15 -19.78 -9.29
C ALA A 496 23.91 -20.68 -9.30
N ILE A 497 23.16 -20.72 -10.41
CA ILE A 497 21.97 -21.59 -10.57
C ILE A 497 22.36 -23.07 -10.48
N GLU A 498 23.48 -23.46 -11.10
CA GLU A 498 23.98 -24.82 -11.06
C GLU A 498 24.32 -25.26 -9.63
N ARG A 499 25.04 -24.41 -8.89
CA ARG A 499 25.48 -24.71 -7.53
C ARG A 499 24.33 -24.72 -6.52
N ASP A 500 23.47 -23.70 -6.54
CA ASP A 500 22.50 -23.47 -5.47
C ASP A 500 21.16 -24.21 -5.70
N VAL A 501 20.87 -24.61 -6.94
CA VAL A 501 19.57 -25.21 -7.31
C VAL A 501 19.73 -26.49 -8.13
N ALA A 502 20.43 -26.44 -9.27
CA ALA A 502 20.44 -27.55 -10.22
C ALA A 502 21.14 -28.80 -9.63
N GLY A 503 22.33 -28.64 -9.07
CA GLY A 503 23.09 -29.72 -8.42
C GLY A 503 22.33 -30.37 -7.26
N PRO A 504 21.81 -29.61 -6.28
CA PRO A 504 21.02 -30.16 -5.19
C PRO A 504 19.75 -30.93 -5.63
N LEU A 505 19.13 -30.55 -6.75
CA LEU A 505 17.91 -31.19 -7.25
C LEU A 505 18.15 -32.23 -8.35
N GLY A 506 19.39 -32.38 -8.83
CA GLY A 506 19.70 -33.26 -9.97
C GLY A 506 19.09 -32.79 -11.30
N LEU A 507 18.93 -31.48 -11.49
CA LEU A 507 18.38 -30.87 -12.71
C LEU A 507 19.49 -30.31 -13.60
N THR A 508 19.17 -30.03 -14.87
CA THR A 508 20.03 -29.15 -15.68
C THR A 508 19.88 -27.69 -15.23
N PRO A 509 20.88 -26.82 -15.45
CA PRO A 509 20.79 -25.40 -15.10
C PRO A 509 19.57 -24.69 -15.71
N GLU A 510 19.15 -25.08 -16.91
CA GLU A 510 18.00 -24.50 -17.62
C GLU A 510 16.67 -24.90 -16.99
N ALA A 511 16.51 -26.19 -16.65
CA ALA A 511 15.32 -26.69 -15.95
C ALA A 511 15.24 -26.13 -14.51
N ALA A 512 16.39 -25.96 -13.85
CA ALA A 512 16.49 -25.29 -12.56
C ALA A 512 16.09 -23.81 -12.66
N ALA A 513 16.59 -23.07 -13.65
CA ALA A 513 16.22 -21.68 -13.91
C ALA A 513 14.70 -21.53 -14.18
N ALA A 514 14.12 -22.40 -15.01
CA ALA A 514 12.69 -22.43 -15.25
C ALA A 514 11.88 -22.66 -13.96
N SER A 515 12.36 -23.54 -13.07
CA SER A 515 11.72 -23.81 -11.78
C SER A 515 11.83 -22.64 -10.79
N VAL A 516 12.96 -21.93 -10.76
CA VAL A 516 13.11 -20.71 -9.96
C VAL A 516 12.10 -19.65 -10.39
N ILE A 517 11.97 -19.39 -11.70
CA ILE A 517 11.00 -18.41 -12.23
C ILE A 517 9.57 -18.82 -11.88
N ARG A 518 9.21 -20.10 -12.11
CA ARG A 518 7.87 -20.62 -11.81
C ARG A 518 7.48 -20.50 -10.34
N ILE A 519 8.41 -20.71 -9.41
CA ILE A 519 8.14 -20.54 -7.97
C ILE A 519 7.95 -19.06 -7.61
N ALA A 520 8.75 -18.16 -8.20
CA ALA A 520 8.57 -16.72 -8.03
C ALA A 520 7.21 -16.25 -8.59
N ASP A 521 6.85 -16.70 -9.79
CA ASP A 521 5.56 -16.41 -10.44
C ASP A 521 4.38 -16.92 -9.59
N GLY A 522 4.47 -18.15 -9.08
CA GLY A 522 3.45 -18.72 -8.20
C GLY A 522 3.26 -17.93 -6.90
N ALA A 523 4.35 -17.49 -6.26
CA ALA A 523 4.28 -16.65 -5.06
C ALA A 523 3.61 -15.29 -5.33
N MET A 524 3.92 -14.66 -6.48
CA MET A 524 3.26 -13.43 -6.92
C MET A 524 1.78 -13.64 -7.25
N ALA A 525 1.44 -14.75 -7.92
CA ALA A 525 0.06 -15.12 -8.23
C ALA A 525 -0.77 -15.40 -6.96
N ASP A 526 -0.21 -16.06 -5.94
CA ASP A 526 -0.89 -16.30 -4.67
C ASP A 526 -1.18 -15.01 -3.89
N ALA A 527 -0.24 -14.07 -3.88
CA ALA A 527 -0.47 -12.75 -3.30
C ALA A 527 -1.55 -11.97 -4.07
N LEU A 528 -1.57 -12.07 -5.40
CA LEU A 528 -2.64 -11.51 -6.22
C LEU A 528 -4.00 -12.13 -5.89
N ARG A 529 -4.08 -13.45 -5.70
CA ARG A 529 -5.30 -14.12 -5.23
C ARG A 529 -5.74 -13.63 -3.85
N ALA A 530 -4.80 -13.34 -2.95
CA ALA A 530 -5.09 -12.82 -1.61
C ALA A 530 -5.71 -11.41 -1.62
N VAL A 531 -5.30 -10.54 -2.54
CA VAL A 531 -5.89 -9.19 -2.69
C VAL A 531 -7.13 -9.15 -3.59
N THR A 532 -7.46 -10.25 -4.28
CA THR A 532 -8.59 -10.35 -5.21
C THR A 532 -9.58 -11.46 -4.83
N VAL A 533 -9.34 -12.70 -5.27
CA VAL A 533 -10.25 -13.86 -5.13
C VAL A 533 -10.63 -14.13 -3.68
N ALA A 534 -9.67 -14.05 -2.75
CA ALA A 534 -9.91 -14.26 -1.32
C ALA A 534 -10.86 -13.19 -0.71
N ARG A 535 -11.11 -12.10 -1.44
CA ARG A 535 -12.01 -11.01 -1.07
C ARG A 535 -13.29 -10.99 -1.93
N GLY A 536 -13.57 -12.08 -2.66
CA GLY A 536 -14.77 -12.24 -3.49
C GLY A 536 -14.70 -11.54 -4.86
N ILE A 537 -13.51 -11.19 -5.34
CA ILE A 537 -13.32 -10.38 -6.55
C ILE A 537 -12.87 -11.25 -7.72
N ASP A 538 -13.65 -11.28 -8.81
CA ASP A 538 -13.35 -12.05 -10.03
C ASP A 538 -12.40 -11.29 -10.98
N VAL A 539 -11.16 -11.74 -11.10
CA VAL A 539 -10.14 -11.08 -11.93
C VAL A 539 -10.22 -11.39 -13.42
N ARG A 540 -11.00 -12.40 -13.85
CA ARG A 540 -11.01 -12.87 -15.25
C ARG A 540 -11.48 -11.81 -16.25
N GLY A 541 -12.33 -10.89 -15.79
CA GLY A 541 -12.81 -9.75 -16.58
C GLY A 541 -11.95 -8.49 -16.48
N ARG A 542 -10.80 -8.54 -15.79
CA ARG A 542 -9.90 -7.40 -15.57
C ARG A 542 -8.59 -7.60 -16.32
N ALA A 543 -7.89 -6.51 -16.63
CA ALA A 543 -6.54 -6.58 -17.17
C ALA A 543 -5.48 -6.61 -16.06
N LEU A 544 -4.39 -7.34 -16.27
CA LEU A 544 -3.20 -7.29 -15.42
C LEU A 544 -2.27 -6.18 -15.93
N LEU A 545 -2.14 -5.08 -15.19
CA LEU A 545 -1.24 -3.99 -15.51
C LEU A 545 0.10 -4.24 -14.83
N ALA A 546 1.09 -4.64 -15.63
CA ALA A 546 2.40 -5.07 -15.15
C ALA A 546 3.49 -4.04 -15.47
N PHE A 547 4.20 -3.59 -14.44
CA PHE A 547 5.30 -2.64 -14.54
C PHE A 547 6.41 -2.93 -13.53
N GLY A 548 7.33 -1.99 -13.37
CA GLY A 548 8.62 -2.21 -12.73
C GLY A 548 9.63 -2.77 -13.73
N GLY A 549 10.87 -2.87 -13.30
CA GLY A 549 11.96 -3.36 -14.17
C GLY A 549 11.73 -4.81 -14.62
N ALA A 550 11.14 -5.64 -13.76
CA ALA A 550 10.96 -7.06 -14.00
C ALA A 550 9.49 -7.47 -14.26
N GLY A 551 8.49 -6.64 -13.96
CA GLY A 551 7.08 -7.06 -14.04
C GLY A 551 6.67 -7.63 -15.40
N PRO A 552 7.03 -6.98 -16.53
CA PRO A 552 6.73 -7.48 -17.85
C PRO A 552 7.41 -8.82 -18.23
N LEU A 553 8.40 -9.31 -17.47
CA LEU A 553 8.96 -10.66 -17.65
C LEU A 553 8.03 -11.76 -17.11
N HIS A 554 7.29 -11.45 -16.06
CA HIS A 554 6.46 -12.38 -15.30
C HIS A 554 4.98 -12.30 -15.68
N ALA A 555 4.56 -11.17 -16.26
CA ALA A 555 3.16 -10.79 -16.43
C ALA A 555 2.28 -11.84 -17.12
N CYS A 556 2.69 -12.38 -18.26
CA CYS A 556 1.87 -13.34 -19.00
C CYS A 556 1.71 -14.68 -18.25
N ALA A 557 2.76 -15.16 -17.59
CA ALA A 557 2.71 -16.40 -16.81
C ALA A 557 1.78 -16.25 -15.59
N ILE A 558 1.89 -15.13 -14.88
CA ILE A 558 1.00 -14.79 -13.76
C ILE A 558 -0.44 -14.62 -14.26
N ALA A 559 -0.65 -13.98 -15.43
CA ALA A 559 -1.97 -13.83 -16.02
C ALA A 559 -2.61 -15.19 -16.37
N ASP A 560 -1.84 -16.13 -16.93
CA ASP A 560 -2.28 -17.50 -17.17
C ASP A 560 -2.74 -18.19 -15.85
N ASP A 561 -1.95 -18.08 -14.78
CA ASP A 561 -2.26 -18.65 -13.46
C ASP A 561 -3.51 -18.04 -12.79
N LEU A 562 -3.81 -16.78 -13.12
CA LEU A 562 -4.99 -16.06 -12.62
C LEU A 562 -6.22 -16.19 -13.55
N GLY A 563 -6.05 -16.76 -14.75
CA GLY A 563 -7.09 -16.80 -15.77
C GLY A 563 -7.42 -15.42 -16.36
N VAL A 564 -6.46 -14.49 -16.32
CA VAL A 564 -6.55 -13.16 -16.92
C VAL A 564 -6.11 -13.25 -18.37
N ALA A 565 -6.98 -12.84 -19.30
CA ALA A 565 -6.71 -12.94 -20.74
C ALA A 565 -5.94 -11.74 -21.32
N ARG A 566 -5.69 -10.69 -20.51
CA ARG A 566 -5.17 -9.41 -20.99
C ARG A 566 -4.12 -8.82 -20.05
N VAL A 567 -2.96 -8.51 -20.61
CA VAL A 567 -1.84 -7.87 -19.92
C VAL A 567 -1.60 -6.48 -20.53
N VAL A 568 -1.45 -5.48 -19.67
CA VAL A 568 -1.11 -4.11 -20.04
C VAL A 568 0.30 -3.81 -19.56
N VAL A 569 1.19 -3.45 -20.49
CA VAL A 569 2.56 -3.01 -20.20
C VAL A 569 2.67 -1.53 -20.58
N PRO A 570 2.78 -0.60 -19.61
CA PRO A 570 2.81 0.83 -19.89
C PRO A 570 4.01 1.24 -20.76
N ARG A 571 4.00 2.47 -21.28
CA ARG A 571 5.07 2.97 -22.15
C ARG A 571 6.45 2.97 -21.46
N HIS A 572 6.51 3.27 -20.16
CA HIS A 572 7.75 3.27 -19.38
C HIS A 572 7.59 2.40 -18.11
N PRO A 573 7.59 1.06 -18.23
CA PRO A 573 7.33 0.16 -17.11
C PRO A 573 8.29 0.35 -15.95
N GLY A 574 9.58 0.51 -16.23
CA GLY A 574 10.61 0.67 -15.21
C GLY A 574 10.61 2.04 -14.52
N LEU A 575 9.74 2.97 -14.92
CA LEU A 575 9.59 4.33 -14.37
C LEU A 575 8.15 4.62 -13.91
N THR A 576 7.23 3.66 -14.03
CA THR A 576 5.78 3.90 -13.83
C THR A 576 5.45 4.44 -12.43
N SER A 577 6.15 4.00 -11.38
CA SER A 577 5.98 4.53 -10.03
C SER A 577 6.41 6.00 -9.91
N ALA A 578 7.54 6.38 -10.51
CA ALA A 578 7.97 7.78 -10.59
C ALA A 578 6.97 8.64 -11.39
N LEU A 579 6.39 8.11 -12.46
CA LEU A 579 5.33 8.78 -13.21
C LEU A 579 4.05 8.95 -12.36
N GLY A 580 3.74 7.99 -11.50
CA GLY A 580 2.66 8.10 -10.51
C GLY A 580 2.83 9.26 -9.54
N LEU A 581 4.06 9.64 -9.21
CA LEU A 581 4.34 10.84 -8.40
C LEU A 581 3.91 12.14 -9.10
N LEU A 582 4.01 12.20 -10.42
CA LEU A 582 3.54 13.35 -11.20
C LEU A 582 2.02 13.44 -11.20
N MET A 583 1.35 12.28 -11.21
CA MET A 583 -0.11 12.13 -11.27
C MET A 583 -0.82 12.25 -9.92
N GLY A 584 -0.09 12.20 -8.80
CA GLY A 584 -0.67 12.26 -7.46
C GLY A 584 -1.35 13.58 -7.17
N ASP A 585 -2.65 13.55 -6.89
CA ASP A 585 -3.42 14.74 -6.52
C ASP A 585 -2.87 15.38 -5.22
N GLY A 586 -3.05 16.70 -5.09
CA GLY A 586 -2.91 17.33 -3.78
C GLY A 586 -4.06 16.86 -2.90
N ARG A 587 -3.78 16.09 -1.84
CA ARG A 587 -4.85 15.43 -1.07
C ARG A 587 -4.56 15.33 0.42
N HIS A 588 -5.63 15.55 1.19
CA HIS A 588 -5.68 15.23 2.62
C HIS A 588 -6.95 14.45 2.95
N ASP A 589 -6.75 13.37 3.70
CA ASP A 589 -7.81 12.56 4.30
C ASP A 589 -7.73 12.72 5.81
N LEU A 590 -8.81 13.20 6.43
CA LEU A 590 -8.90 13.38 7.86
C LEU A 590 -10.08 12.59 8.42
N GLY A 591 -9.89 11.99 9.59
CA GLY A 591 -10.91 11.23 10.31
C GLY A 591 -11.10 11.75 11.72
N ARG A 592 -12.35 11.75 12.20
CA ARG A 592 -12.71 11.96 13.61
C ARG A 592 -13.72 10.91 14.04
N THR A 593 -13.42 10.21 15.13
CA THR A 593 -14.35 9.26 15.73
C THR A 593 -15.51 10.02 16.40
N CYS A 594 -16.73 9.61 16.08
CA CYS A 594 -17.97 10.02 16.72
C CYS A 594 -18.89 8.78 16.80
N VAL A 595 -18.83 8.07 17.93
CA VAL A 595 -19.61 6.84 18.12
C VAL A 595 -21.02 7.20 18.57
N ALA A 596 -22.02 6.95 17.72
CA ALA A 596 -23.41 7.21 18.05
C ALA A 596 -24.36 6.35 17.19
N PRO A 597 -25.55 5.97 17.71
CA PRO A 597 -26.57 5.32 16.89
C PRO A 597 -26.98 6.24 15.72
N LEU A 598 -26.98 5.70 14.50
CA LEU A 598 -27.20 6.48 13.27
C LEU A 598 -28.57 7.19 13.23
N ARG A 599 -29.58 6.60 13.87
CA ARG A 599 -30.94 7.17 13.99
C ARG A 599 -31.10 8.19 15.12
N ALA A 600 -30.10 8.34 15.99
CA ALA A 600 -30.13 9.24 17.14
C ALA A 600 -28.91 10.18 17.14
N LEU A 601 -28.43 10.55 15.96
CA LEU A 601 -27.33 11.49 15.81
C LEU A 601 -27.73 12.89 16.31
N ASP A 602 -26.82 13.51 17.05
CA ASP A 602 -26.82 14.95 17.25
C ASP A 602 -26.24 15.60 15.98
N HIS A 603 -27.12 15.98 15.06
CA HIS A 603 -26.73 16.57 13.78
C HIS A 603 -25.99 17.89 13.94
N ALA A 604 -26.29 18.70 14.98
CA ALA A 604 -25.58 19.95 15.20
C ALA A 604 -24.11 19.68 15.58
N ARG A 605 -23.87 18.70 16.45
CA ARG A 605 -22.50 18.26 16.78
C ARG A 605 -21.79 17.65 15.58
N VAL A 606 -22.47 16.81 14.80
CA VAL A 606 -21.91 16.19 13.59
C VAL A 606 -21.53 17.23 12.55
N ASP A 607 -22.39 18.22 12.29
CA ASP A 607 -22.13 19.30 11.34
C ASP A 607 -20.93 20.16 11.77
N ALA A 608 -20.80 20.45 13.08
CA ALA A 608 -19.64 21.14 13.62
C ALA A 608 -18.34 20.35 13.37
N LEU A 609 -18.34 19.04 13.66
CA LEU A 609 -17.20 18.15 13.40
C LEU A 609 -16.83 18.08 11.92
N ILE A 610 -17.82 18.01 11.02
CA ILE A 610 -17.59 18.03 9.58
C ILE A 610 -16.97 19.36 9.15
N GLY A 611 -17.48 20.49 9.67
CA GLY A 611 -16.94 21.82 9.41
C GLY A 611 -15.47 21.95 9.83
N GLU A 612 -15.13 21.52 11.06
CA GLU A 612 -13.75 21.49 11.56
C GLU A 612 -12.83 20.66 10.65
N LEU A 613 -13.27 19.47 10.25
CA LEU A 613 -12.53 18.58 9.35
C LEU A 613 -12.31 19.19 7.96
N VAL A 614 -13.33 19.85 7.40
CA VAL A 614 -13.24 20.55 6.09
C VAL A 614 -12.25 21.71 6.16
N ASP A 615 -12.33 22.52 7.22
CA ASP A 615 -11.44 23.66 7.43
C ASP A 615 -9.98 23.21 7.63
N GLU A 616 -9.76 22.15 8.40
CA GLU A 616 -8.44 21.55 8.62
C GLU A 616 -7.86 21.01 7.31
N ALA A 617 -8.62 20.20 6.57
CA ALA A 617 -8.16 19.62 5.30
C ALA A 617 -7.84 20.68 4.25
N THR A 618 -8.69 21.72 4.15
CA THR A 618 -8.51 22.83 3.21
C THR A 618 -7.28 23.67 3.56
N ARG A 619 -7.05 23.92 4.86
CA ARG A 619 -5.87 24.68 5.33
C ARG A 619 -4.56 23.96 5.00
N LEU A 620 -4.53 22.64 5.19
CA LEU A 620 -3.36 21.82 4.87
C LEU A 620 -3.04 21.85 3.36
N LEU A 621 -4.05 21.82 2.48
CA LEU A 621 -3.85 21.95 1.04
C LEU A 621 -3.35 23.34 0.61
N ARG A 622 -3.88 24.42 1.20
CA ARG A 622 -3.40 25.79 0.89
C ARG A 622 -1.94 25.99 1.30
N GLY A 623 -1.55 25.44 2.46
CA GLY A 623 -0.16 25.45 2.93
C GLY A 623 0.82 24.73 1.99
N ALA A 624 0.32 23.86 1.10
CA ALA A 624 1.09 23.15 0.08
C ALA A 624 1.32 23.95 -1.22
N GLY A 625 0.89 25.22 -1.28
CA GLY A 625 1.00 26.05 -2.48
C GLY A 625 -0.07 25.76 -3.54
N VAL A 626 -1.16 25.11 -3.14
CA VAL A 626 -2.28 24.78 -4.02
C VAL A 626 -3.32 25.90 -3.94
N ALA A 627 -3.47 26.65 -5.04
CA ALA A 627 -4.36 27.82 -5.11
C ALA A 627 -5.82 27.45 -5.39
N ASP A 628 -6.06 26.29 -6.03
CA ASP A 628 -7.40 25.87 -6.43
C ASP A 628 -8.24 25.39 -5.24
N ALA A 629 -9.56 25.61 -5.32
CA ALA A 629 -10.49 25.11 -4.33
C ALA A 629 -10.54 23.57 -4.39
N PRO A 630 -10.41 22.86 -3.25
CA PRO A 630 -10.47 21.42 -3.24
C PRO A 630 -11.87 20.89 -3.53
N ARG A 631 -11.93 19.77 -4.24
CA ARG A 631 -13.12 18.91 -4.26
C ARG A 631 -13.20 18.19 -2.93
N LEU A 632 -14.36 18.29 -2.29
CA LEU A 632 -14.60 17.69 -0.98
C LEU A 632 -15.44 16.42 -1.13
N SER A 633 -15.29 15.49 -0.19
CA SER A 633 -16.17 14.33 -0.03
C SER A 633 -16.17 13.85 1.42
N LEU A 634 -17.31 13.31 1.83
CA LEU A 634 -17.55 12.76 3.16
C LEU A 634 -17.90 11.28 3.04
N ASP A 635 -17.17 10.47 3.79
CA ASP A 635 -17.45 9.06 4.03
C ASP A 635 -17.74 8.84 5.52
N ALA A 636 -18.49 7.79 5.86
CA ALA A 636 -18.79 7.40 7.23
C ALA A 636 -18.44 5.94 7.46
N ASP A 637 -17.68 5.65 8.52
CA ASP A 637 -17.48 4.29 8.99
C ASP A 637 -18.69 3.88 9.82
N LEU A 638 -19.40 2.85 9.34
CA LEU A 638 -20.61 2.32 9.95
C LEU A 638 -20.39 0.88 10.42
N ARG A 639 -21.11 0.49 11.47
CA ARG A 639 -21.15 -0.90 11.95
C ARG A 639 -22.51 -1.23 12.54
N TYR A 640 -22.81 -2.52 12.68
CA TYR A 640 -23.92 -2.93 13.54
C TYR A 640 -23.56 -2.77 15.03
N ALA A 641 -24.53 -2.44 15.87
CA ALA A 641 -24.33 -2.34 17.31
C ALA A 641 -23.79 -3.66 17.88
N GLY A 642 -22.70 -3.60 18.64
CA GLY A 642 -21.99 -4.78 19.17
C GLY A 642 -21.00 -5.44 18.19
N GLN A 643 -20.94 -5.00 16.94
CA GLN A 643 -19.93 -5.44 15.97
C GLN A 643 -18.56 -4.81 16.26
N ALA A 644 -17.50 -5.58 16.03
CA ALA A 644 -16.12 -5.16 16.29
C ALA A 644 -15.35 -4.67 15.04
N TYR A 645 -16.02 -4.44 13.91
CA TYR A 645 -15.41 -3.98 12.67
C TYR A 645 -16.39 -3.10 11.90
N GLU A 646 -15.86 -2.24 11.04
CA GLU A 646 -16.61 -1.19 10.37
C GLU A 646 -16.51 -1.34 8.85
N LEU A 647 -17.50 -0.82 8.12
CA LEU A 647 -17.45 -0.61 6.69
C LEU A 647 -17.55 0.89 6.39
N THR A 648 -16.68 1.39 5.52
CA THR A 648 -16.71 2.79 5.09
C THR A 648 -17.73 2.97 3.98
N ILE A 649 -18.71 3.83 4.20
CA ILE A 649 -19.83 4.10 3.28
C ILE A 649 -19.74 5.55 2.78
N PRO A 650 -19.75 5.78 1.46
CA PRO A 650 -19.81 7.13 0.91
C PRO A 650 -21.08 7.88 1.32
N VAL A 651 -20.93 9.08 1.86
CA VAL A 651 -22.05 9.90 2.35
C VAL A 651 -22.42 10.97 1.32
N SER A 652 -21.49 11.88 1.01
CA SER A 652 -21.81 13.09 0.24
C SER A 652 -20.57 13.74 -0.38
N ALA A 653 -20.69 14.21 -1.63
CA ALA A 653 -19.67 15.07 -2.27
C ALA A 653 -19.73 16.53 -1.81
N ALA A 654 -20.75 16.92 -1.04
CA ALA A 654 -20.91 18.27 -0.49
C ALA A 654 -20.52 18.35 0.99
N CYS A 655 -19.96 17.28 1.56
CA CYS A 655 -19.63 17.18 2.99
C CYS A 655 -20.79 17.60 3.90
N ALA A 656 -21.94 16.94 3.75
CA ALA A 656 -23.10 17.13 4.60
C ALA A 656 -23.72 15.78 4.96
N LEU A 657 -24.21 15.65 6.19
CA LEU A 657 -24.94 14.49 6.68
C LEU A 657 -26.24 14.94 7.36
N ARG A 658 -27.34 14.88 6.61
CA ARG A 658 -28.64 15.37 7.08
C ARG A 658 -29.48 14.23 7.67
N PRO A 659 -30.51 14.53 8.49
CA PRO A 659 -31.40 13.51 9.04
C PRO A 659 -32.05 12.61 7.98
N GLU A 660 -32.30 13.15 6.78
CA GLU A 660 -32.93 12.41 5.68
C GLU A 660 -32.01 11.38 5.03
N ASP A 661 -30.68 11.49 5.23
CA ASP A 661 -29.69 10.56 4.66
C ASP A 661 -29.66 9.21 5.40
N THR A 662 -30.16 9.14 6.64
CA THR A 662 -30.03 7.96 7.49
C THR A 662 -30.54 6.67 6.84
N GLY A 663 -31.74 6.69 6.24
CA GLY A 663 -32.29 5.48 5.59
C GLY A 663 -31.48 5.02 4.36
N ARG A 664 -30.92 5.98 3.60
CA ARG A 664 -30.03 5.69 2.47
C ARG A 664 -28.73 5.07 2.95
N LEU A 665 -28.14 5.59 4.03
CA LEU A 665 -26.90 5.06 4.60
C LEU A 665 -27.07 3.66 5.20
N GLU A 666 -28.17 3.39 5.89
CA GLU A 666 -28.49 2.04 6.38
C GLU A 666 -28.61 1.03 5.23
N THR A 667 -29.25 1.43 4.13
CA THR A 667 -29.39 0.59 2.93
C THR A 667 -28.04 0.32 2.27
N ALA A 668 -27.25 1.37 2.04
CA ALA A 668 -25.91 1.25 1.46
C ALA A 668 -24.97 0.40 2.34
N PHE A 669 -25.05 0.56 3.67
CA PHE A 669 -24.32 -0.26 4.62
C PHE A 669 -24.72 -1.74 4.53
N ALA A 670 -26.02 -2.04 4.49
CA ALA A 670 -26.51 -3.41 4.37
C ALA A 670 -26.11 -4.07 3.05
N GLU A 671 -26.06 -3.32 1.95
CA GLU A 671 -25.56 -3.80 0.65
C GLU A 671 -24.05 -4.09 0.70
N ALA A 672 -23.26 -3.16 1.24
CA ALA A 672 -21.83 -3.36 1.44
C ALA A 672 -21.54 -4.57 2.34
N HIS A 673 -22.31 -4.75 3.41
CA HIS A 673 -22.16 -5.89 4.32
C HIS A 673 -22.51 -7.22 3.63
N ARG A 674 -23.55 -7.25 2.79
CA ARG A 674 -23.89 -8.42 1.96
C ARG A 674 -22.78 -8.75 0.96
N ALA A 675 -22.19 -7.73 0.33
CA ALA A 675 -21.11 -7.93 -0.63
C ALA A 675 -19.85 -8.50 0.02
N VAL A 676 -19.47 -8.01 1.21
CA VAL A 676 -18.24 -8.44 1.90
C VAL A 676 -18.41 -9.73 2.68
N TYR A 677 -19.55 -9.93 3.37
CA TYR A 677 -19.74 -11.03 4.33
C TYR A 677 -20.86 -12.01 3.95
N GLY A 678 -21.54 -11.80 2.81
CA GLY A 678 -22.62 -12.67 2.33
C GLY A 678 -23.94 -12.54 3.08
N HIS A 679 -24.08 -11.61 4.03
CA HIS A 679 -25.29 -11.40 4.81
C HIS A 679 -25.44 -9.95 5.27
N ALA A 680 -26.59 -9.56 5.81
CA ALA A 680 -26.81 -8.28 6.50
C ALA A 680 -27.94 -8.45 7.54
N TRP A 681 -27.81 -7.80 8.70
CA TRP A 681 -28.84 -7.83 9.75
C TRP A 681 -29.82 -6.68 9.60
N HIS A 682 -31.12 -6.99 9.70
CA HIS A 682 -32.19 -6.02 9.46
C HIS A 682 -32.70 -5.40 10.77
N ASP A 683 -32.58 -6.14 11.88
CA ASP A 683 -33.10 -5.75 13.20
C ASP A 683 -32.01 -5.29 14.18
N VAL A 684 -30.78 -5.13 13.70
CA VAL A 684 -29.66 -4.64 14.52
C VAL A 684 -29.40 -3.17 14.19
N PRO A 685 -29.41 -2.26 15.18
CA PRO A 685 -29.14 -0.85 14.94
C PRO A 685 -27.76 -0.63 14.30
N VAL A 686 -27.68 0.37 13.41
CA VAL A 686 -26.41 0.82 12.84
C VAL A 686 -25.85 1.97 13.69
N GLU A 687 -24.55 1.92 13.97
CA GLU A 687 -23.78 2.96 14.64
C GLU A 687 -22.88 3.68 13.64
N LEU A 688 -22.86 5.01 13.68
CA LEU A 688 -21.75 5.80 13.17
C LEU A 688 -20.56 5.61 14.10
N VAL A 689 -19.37 5.44 13.53
CA VAL A 689 -18.12 5.29 14.30
C VAL A 689 -17.15 6.43 14.01
N THR A 690 -16.91 6.74 12.74
CA THR A 690 -15.93 7.75 12.31
C THR A 690 -16.46 8.49 11.10
N LEU A 691 -16.33 9.82 11.11
CA LEU A 691 -16.54 10.68 9.94
C LEU A 691 -15.21 10.92 9.24
N ARG A 692 -15.19 10.82 7.92
CA ARG A 692 -13.98 10.94 7.10
C ARG A 692 -14.19 12.01 6.04
N VAL A 693 -13.46 13.11 6.15
CA VAL A 693 -13.45 14.16 5.13
C VAL A 693 -12.21 13.98 4.26
N ARG A 694 -12.44 14.10 2.96
CA ARG A 694 -11.40 14.07 1.95
C ARG A 694 -11.44 15.37 1.16
N ALA A 695 -10.30 16.01 1.05
CA ALA A 695 -10.06 17.17 0.19
C ALA A 695 -9.06 16.80 -0.90
N VAL A 696 -9.42 17.03 -2.15
CA VAL A 696 -8.60 16.70 -3.33
C VAL A 696 -8.52 17.90 -4.26
N VAL A 697 -7.31 18.29 -4.63
CA VAL A 697 -7.07 19.17 -5.76
C VAL A 697 -6.44 18.35 -6.88
N PRO A 698 -7.17 18.15 -8.00
CA PRO A 698 -6.67 17.40 -9.13
C PRO A 698 -5.36 18.00 -9.65
N ARG A 699 -4.38 17.15 -9.96
CA ARG A 699 -3.21 17.60 -10.73
C ARG A 699 -3.48 17.63 -12.24
N ALA A 700 -2.67 18.41 -12.94
CA ALA A 700 -2.68 18.44 -14.40
C ALA A 700 -2.47 17.03 -14.96
N ALA A 701 -3.30 16.64 -15.92
CA ALA A 701 -3.15 15.37 -16.60
C ALA A 701 -1.84 15.37 -17.39
N VAL A 702 -1.02 14.33 -17.20
CA VAL A 702 0.22 14.16 -17.98
C VAL A 702 -0.16 13.83 -19.41
N ASP A 703 0.01 14.71 -20.40
CA ASP A 703 -0.21 14.29 -21.79
C ASP A 703 0.96 13.40 -22.22
N TRP A 704 0.71 12.12 -22.53
CA TRP A 704 1.73 11.18 -23.00
C TRP A 704 2.00 11.34 -24.48
N ALA A 705 1.88 12.57 -25.01
CA ALA A 705 1.92 12.88 -26.42
C ALA A 705 3.04 12.06 -27.07
N ALA A 706 2.62 11.15 -27.93
CA ALA A 706 3.54 10.29 -28.65
C ALA A 706 4.30 11.18 -29.63
N GLY A 707 5.62 11.27 -29.47
CA GLY A 707 6.47 11.64 -30.59
C GLY A 707 6.26 10.59 -31.68
N HIS A 708 5.43 10.90 -32.68
CA HIS A 708 5.36 10.12 -33.91
C HIS A 708 6.75 10.17 -34.54
N ARG A 709 7.36 9.01 -34.76
CA ARG A 709 8.63 8.92 -35.46
C ARG A 709 8.43 8.30 -36.84
N ALA A 710 9.24 8.76 -37.79
CA ALA A 710 9.21 8.28 -39.16
C ALA A 710 9.40 6.76 -39.21
N PRO A 711 8.67 6.05 -40.10
CA PRO A 711 8.83 4.62 -40.29
C PRO A 711 10.29 4.27 -40.58
N ARG A 712 10.79 3.22 -39.92
CA ARG A 712 12.07 2.58 -40.25
C ARG A 712 11.82 1.08 -40.34
N GLU A 713 12.56 0.37 -41.20
CA GLU A 713 12.45 -1.10 -41.25
C GLU A 713 12.82 -1.70 -39.88
N PRO A 714 11.92 -2.50 -39.26
CA PRO A 714 12.18 -3.08 -37.96
C PRO A 714 13.29 -4.13 -38.05
N ALA A 715 14.35 -3.94 -37.27
CA ALA A 715 15.47 -4.88 -37.23
C ALA A 715 15.12 -6.10 -36.38
N ARG A 716 14.39 -7.06 -36.96
CA ARG A 716 14.05 -8.31 -36.27
C ARG A 716 15.30 -9.15 -36.01
N ARG A 717 15.61 -9.36 -34.74
CA ARG A 717 16.69 -10.25 -34.30
C ARG A 717 16.11 -11.55 -33.78
N TYR A 718 16.93 -12.58 -33.70
CA TYR A 718 16.54 -13.85 -33.12
C TYR A 718 17.51 -14.24 -32.01
N ARG A 719 16.98 -14.82 -30.94
CA ARG A 719 17.77 -15.32 -29.82
C ARG A 719 17.32 -16.71 -29.42
N SER A 720 18.26 -17.64 -29.31
CA SER A 720 18.01 -18.94 -28.71
C SER A 720 17.91 -18.80 -27.19
N GLY A 721 17.01 -19.56 -26.58
CA GLY A 721 16.86 -19.62 -25.13
C GLY A 721 16.00 -20.82 -24.76
N TRP A 722 15.34 -20.73 -23.60
CA TRP A 722 14.54 -21.83 -23.06
C TRP A 722 13.14 -21.35 -22.65
N ASP A 723 12.14 -22.20 -22.79
CA ASP A 723 10.76 -21.92 -22.41
C ASP A 723 10.50 -22.18 -20.91
N ALA A 724 9.23 -22.14 -20.50
CA ALA A 724 8.84 -22.32 -19.10
C ALA A 724 9.07 -23.75 -18.55
N THR A 725 9.34 -24.72 -19.43
CA THR A 725 9.66 -26.11 -19.07
C THR A 725 11.17 -26.40 -19.11
N GLY A 726 11.97 -25.44 -19.58
CA GLY A 726 13.39 -25.64 -19.85
C GLY A 726 13.67 -26.22 -21.24
N ALA A 727 12.68 -26.30 -22.14
CA ALA A 727 12.88 -26.77 -23.51
C ALA A 727 13.44 -25.66 -24.43
N PRO A 728 14.29 -25.99 -25.42
CA PRO A 728 14.85 -24.99 -26.33
C PRO A 728 13.78 -24.24 -27.13
N VAL A 729 13.92 -22.93 -27.24
CA VAL A 729 13.05 -22.05 -28.02
C VAL A 729 13.84 -20.94 -28.70
N ARG A 730 13.35 -20.48 -29.86
CA ARG A 730 13.89 -19.33 -30.58
C ARG A 730 12.96 -18.14 -30.42
N TYR A 731 13.40 -17.12 -29.71
CA TYR A 731 12.67 -15.87 -29.50
C TYR A 731 12.89 -14.91 -30.66
N THR A 732 11.81 -14.27 -31.13
CA THR A 732 11.92 -13.03 -31.91
C THR A 732 12.23 -11.88 -30.95
N VAL A 733 13.30 -11.13 -31.22
CA VAL A 733 13.72 -9.99 -30.40
C VAL A 733 13.46 -8.71 -31.18
N VAL A 734 12.69 -7.80 -30.57
CA VAL A 734 12.26 -6.52 -31.16
C VAL A 734 12.45 -5.43 -30.12
N ASP A 735 12.91 -4.25 -30.53
CA ASP A 735 12.93 -3.08 -29.65
C ASP A 735 11.52 -2.52 -29.51
N ARG A 736 11.13 -2.02 -28.34
CA ARG A 736 9.75 -1.57 -28.06
C ARG A 736 9.23 -0.53 -29.06
N VAL A 737 10.13 0.32 -29.55
CA VAL A 737 9.82 1.35 -30.56
C VAL A 737 9.42 0.77 -31.92
N ASP A 738 9.81 -0.48 -32.21
CA ASP A 738 9.58 -1.17 -33.48
C ASP A 738 8.45 -2.22 -33.37
N VAL A 739 7.75 -2.28 -32.24
CA VAL A 739 6.65 -3.26 -32.04
C VAL A 739 5.38 -2.78 -32.73
N GLU A 740 4.85 -3.64 -33.59
CA GLU A 740 3.54 -3.46 -34.22
C GLU A 740 2.51 -4.43 -33.63
N PRO A 741 1.22 -4.07 -33.64
CA PRO A 741 0.13 -5.03 -33.41
C PRO A 741 0.28 -6.26 -34.31
N GLY A 742 0.06 -7.45 -33.75
CA GLY A 742 0.26 -8.72 -34.44
C GLY A 742 1.54 -9.48 -34.04
N LEU A 743 2.45 -8.89 -33.25
CA LEU A 743 3.62 -9.60 -32.74
C LEU A 743 3.20 -10.78 -31.85
N ARG A 744 3.39 -12.01 -32.34
CA ARG A 744 3.08 -13.26 -31.64
C ARG A 744 4.30 -13.78 -30.87
N GLY A 745 4.06 -14.37 -29.70
CA GLY A 745 5.08 -15.11 -28.97
C GLY A 745 5.49 -16.43 -29.66
N PRO A 746 6.69 -16.96 -29.39
CA PRO A 746 7.65 -16.52 -28.37
C PRO A 746 8.48 -15.32 -28.83
N ALA A 747 8.33 -14.19 -28.15
CA ALA A 747 8.99 -12.94 -28.49
C ALA A 747 9.48 -12.22 -27.23
N ILE A 748 10.52 -11.40 -27.40
CA ILE A 748 11.11 -10.57 -26.37
C ILE A 748 11.12 -9.14 -26.88
N VAL A 749 10.40 -8.28 -26.17
CA VAL A 749 10.39 -6.85 -26.45
C VAL A 749 11.37 -6.16 -25.52
N ARG A 750 12.37 -5.50 -26.10
CA ARG A 750 13.42 -4.81 -25.36
C ARG A 750 13.09 -3.34 -25.18
N GLN A 751 13.30 -2.83 -23.98
CA GLN A 751 13.33 -1.41 -23.70
C GLN A 751 14.48 -1.11 -22.75
N THR A 752 14.95 0.14 -22.71
CA THR A 752 16.06 0.52 -21.82
C THR A 752 15.75 0.23 -20.34
N ASP A 753 14.50 0.43 -19.91
CA ASP A 753 14.06 0.32 -18.50
C ASP A 753 13.45 -1.04 -18.14
N THR A 754 13.17 -1.91 -19.11
CA THR A 754 12.56 -3.24 -18.87
C THR A 754 12.74 -4.20 -20.05
N THR A 755 12.48 -5.48 -19.81
CA THR A 755 12.28 -6.48 -20.87
C THR A 755 10.90 -7.10 -20.73
N THR A 756 10.12 -7.15 -21.81
CA THR A 756 8.82 -7.83 -21.82
C THR A 756 8.92 -9.19 -22.51
N LEU A 757 8.44 -10.23 -21.84
CA LEU A 757 8.37 -11.58 -22.38
C LEU A 757 6.95 -11.86 -22.92
N VAL A 758 6.85 -12.16 -24.20
CA VAL A 758 5.59 -12.58 -24.85
C VAL A 758 5.71 -14.09 -25.13
N PRO A 759 5.16 -14.96 -24.27
CA PRO A 759 5.26 -16.41 -24.47
C PRO A 759 4.36 -16.91 -25.60
N ARG A 760 4.50 -18.18 -25.98
CA ARG A 760 3.59 -18.83 -26.94
C ARG A 760 2.15 -18.72 -26.44
N GLY A 761 1.20 -18.52 -27.35
CA GLY A 761 -0.23 -18.35 -27.02
C GLY A 761 -0.62 -16.91 -26.67
N TRP A 762 0.34 -15.99 -26.63
CA TRP A 762 0.12 -14.55 -26.41
C TRP A 762 0.56 -13.73 -27.62
N TRP A 763 -0.08 -12.58 -27.83
CA TRP A 763 0.23 -11.67 -28.92
C TRP A 763 -0.09 -10.22 -28.57
N VAL A 764 0.63 -9.29 -29.19
CA VAL A 764 0.42 -7.85 -29.02
C VAL A 764 -0.76 -7.40 -29.87
N THR A 765 -1.79 -6.81 -29.27
CA THR A 765 -3.00 -6.36 -29.96
C THR A 765 -3.06 -4.85 -30.15
N ARG A 766 -2.38 -4.10 -29.29
CA ARG A 766 -2.33 -2.64 -29.32
C ARG A 766 -0.97 -2.15 -28.85
N VAL A 767 -0.46 -1.13 -29.52
CA VAL A 767 0.70 -0.34 -29.08
C VAL A 767 0.39 1.11 -29.38
N ASP A 768 0.42 1.97 -28.36
CA ASP A 768 0.23 3.41 -28.51
C ASP A 768 1.12 4.21 -27.54
N GLY A 769 0.89 5.53 -27.47
CA GLY A 769 1.63 6.43 -26.58
C GLY A 769 1.42 6.18 -25.08
N VAL A 770 0.46 5.33 -24.70
CA VAL A 770 0.14 5.02 -23.30
C VAL A 770 0.69 3.65 -22.91
N ALA A 771 0.43 2.61 -23.71
CA ALA A 771 0.78 1.23 -23.35
C ALA A 771 0.89 0.28 -24.55
N MET A 772 1.36 -0.92 -24.26
CA MET A 772 1.25 -2.11 -25.11
C MET A 772 0.32 -3.09 -24.42
N VAL A 773 -0.64 -3.60 -25.17
CA VAL A 773 -1.62 -4.59 -24.72
C VAL A 773 -1.26 -5.93 -25.33
N ILE A 774 -1.17 -6.94 -24.49
CA ILE A 774 -0.90 -8.33 -24.87
C ILE A 774 -2.12 -9.15 -24.48
N GLU A 775 -2.65 -9.93 -25.42
CA GLU A 775 -3.82 -10.76 -25.20
C GLU A 775 -3.50 -12.23 -25.45
N ARG A 776 -4.30 -13.10 -24.81
CA ARG A 776 -4.24 -14.54 -25.00
C ARG A 776 -5.07 -14.96 -26.20
N VAL A 777 -4.55 -15.87 -27.02
CA VAL A 777 -5.17 -16.28 -28.30
C VAL A 777 -6.41 -17.18 -28.11
N GLU A 778 -6.49 -17.95 -27.02
CA GLU A 778 -7.67 -18.80 -26.68
C GLU A 778 -7.90 -18.84 -25.15
N PRO A 779 -9.15 -18.88 -24.66
CA PRO A 779 -9.46 -19.11 -23.24
C PRO A 779 -9.17 -20.57 -22.85
N VAL A 780 -8.70 -20.80 -21.62
CA VAL A 780 -8.46 -22.16 -21.09
C VAL A 780 -9.78 -22.93 -21.05
N GLU A 781 -9.99 -23.92 -21.92
CA GLU A 781 -10.83 -25.06 -21.57
C GLU A 781 -10.10 -25.82 -20.47
N ARG A 782 -10.69 -25.84 -19.27
CA ARG A 782 -10.21 -26.68 -18.18
C ARG A 782 -10.34 -28.12 -18.63
N VAL A 783 -9.22 -28.86 -18.61
CA VAL A 783 -9.26 -30.32 -18.61
C VAL A 783 -10.05 -30.72 -17.36
N GLU A 784 -11.28 -31.20 -17.55
CA GLU A 784 -12.04 -31.81 -16.46
C GLU A 784 -11.22 -32.94 -15.84
N PRO A 785 -11.25 -33.11 -14.52
CA PRO A 785 -10.59 -34.24 -13.88
C PRO A 785 -11.19 -35.51 -14.48
N VAL A 786 -10.32 -36.31 -15.13
CA VAL A 786 -10.67 -37.64 -15.62
C VAL A 786 -11.28 -38.41 -14.46
N GLU A 787 -12.57 -38.76 -14.60
CA GLU A 787 -13.25 -39.60 -13.63
C GLU A 787 -12.45 -40.89 -13.41
N PRO A 788 -12.34 -41.39 -12.17
CA PRO A 788 -11.67 -42.64 -11.92
C PRO A 788 -12.41 -43.76 -12.66
N VAL A 789 -11.71 -44.40 -13.60
CA VAL A 789 -12.17 -45.62 -14.26
C VAL A 789 -12.56 -46.63 -13.18
N GLU A 790 -13.86 -46.89 -13.06
CA GLU A 790 -14.37 -47.99 -12.27
C GLU A 790 -13.74 -49.27 -12.81
N ARG A 791 -13.04 -49.99 -11.93
CA ARG A 791 -12.64 -51.37 -12.20
C ARG A 791 -13.90 -52.21 -12.25
N GLU A 792 -14.43 -52.45 -13.44
CA GLU A 792 -15.30 -53.61 -13.67
C GLU A 792 -14.48 -54.88 -13.48
N GLY A 793 -15.01 -55.75 -12.63
CA GLY A 793 -14.40 -57.02 -12.30
C GLY A 793 -14.58 -58.06 -13.41
N SER A 794 -13.49 -58.78 -13.67
CA SER A 794 -13.45 -60.21 -13.96
C SER A 794 -12.01 -60.70 -13.86
#